data_AF-A0A7Y8MTE5-F1
#
_entry.id   AF-A0A7Y8MTE5-F1
#
_cell.length_a   1.000
_cell.length_b   1.000
_cell.length_c   1.000
_cell.angle_alpha   90.00
_cell.angle_beta   90.00
_cell.angle_gamma   90.00
#
_symmetry.space_group_name_H-M   'P 1'
#
loop_
_entity.id
_entity.type
_entity.pdbx_description
1 polymer ?
#
loop_
_entity_poly.entity_id
_entity_poly.type
_entity_poly.pdbx_seq_one_letter_code
_entity_poly.pdbx_strand_id
1 'polypeptide(L)'
;MTLPRLTFEGHWFKEPGGRRVLLRGVNLGGDCKVPYPDGGTNFPSDFTDHCEVSFIGRPFPLNEADAHLGRLAHWGFTCLRLLTTWEAVEHAGPGQYDEAYLDYFQEVVRKAGEHGFYVFIDFHQDVWSRMTGGDGAPGWIFDELGLDMTRFDASGAAHVMQHRYDYAQGGRQEDRYPTMSWTRNYRLPVNGIIWTLFFAGARFTPAMMVRGRNVQDFLQSHYLGAMRAVAERVAGFSHVLGFDTLNEPGSGFIGRPMSDQHMKPSNANPQPVPLGPAWSPLDALLVADGVTREIPEMGFDLEVMAMRKKGSARVNEACIRIWRDGVKCPFALAGAYAREGDKVTALDEEFFTRDVHHEADHMLPFFRRVAETIRAVNPTWMIFAEFDAFKGVRGFPPGMPPATVNASHWYDVVTLTTKTFMYPEMFDLHEGRMIEGAEAIRDMYVKQLARLKEASATLPGGAPTLVGEFGIPFDLDAGAAYAAWAAGDRGQAPWARHATALGLQLDAMDALMLHWTLWNYTATNRNDPAIGDGWNQEDLSIFSIDQHTDGKDPDSGGRALDGIVRPWVRACQGVPREMHFNRETKVFTFAFDADPNVLEPTEIFVPRRQYPRGFVIEAEGMVSRVDAQNRFARFSAREPGAKRIVIREPGHH
;
A
#
# COMPACT_ATOMS: atom_id res chain seq x y z
N MET A 1 27.85 4.35 9.29
CA MET A 1 27.71 5.82 9.19
C MET A 1 26.24 6.13 9.31
N THR A 2 25.82 7.08 10.15
CA THR A 2 24.41 7.47 10.30
C THR A 2 23.96 8.32 9.12
N LEU A 3 22.85 7.96 8.47
CA LEU A 3 22.28 8.77 7.38
C LEU A 3 21.84 10.15 7.90
N PRO A 4 22.06 11.23 7.13
CA PRO A 4 21.62 12.56 7.53
C PRO A 4 20.09 12.66 7.52
N ARG A 5 19.51 13.47 8.41
CA ARG A 5 18.07 13.75 8.36
C ARG A 5 17.72 14.50 7.08
N LEU A 6 16.69 14.04 6.38
CA LEU A 6 16.16 14.72 5.20
C LEU A 6 15.12 15.78 5.59
N THR A 7 15.09 16.87 4.83
CA THR A 7 13.96 17.80 4.74
C THR A 7 13.41 17.76 3.31
N PHE A 8 12.44 18.60 2.97
CA PHE A 8 12.07 18.78 1.56
C PHE A 8 11.79 20.25 1.21
N GLU A 9 11.87 20.54 -0.08
CA GLU A 9 11.53 21.84 -0.66
C GLU A 9 10.87 21.60 -2.02
N GLY A 10 9.63 22.08 -2.18
CA GLY A 10 8.80 21.73 -3.33
C GLY A 10 8.72 20.22 -3.50
N HIS A 11 9.12 19.71 -4.66
CA HIS A 11 9.01 18.28 -4.99
C HIS A 11 10.22 17.44 -4.59
N TRP A 12 11.22 17.99 -3.90
CA TRP A 12 12.49 17.30 -3.66
C TRP A 12 12.77 17.09 -2.18
N PHE A 13 13.12 15.86 -1.80
CA PHE A 13 13.86 15.64 -0.56
C PHE A 13 15.26 16.24 -0.67
N LYS A 14 15.77 16.78 0.44
CA LYS A 14 17.06 17.45 0.53
C LYS A 14 17.84 16.96 1.73
N GLU A 15 19.11 16.69 1.51
CA GLU A 15 20.08 16.51 2.59
C GLU A 15 20.55 17.86 3.13
N PRO A 16 21.13 17.91 4.35
CA PRO A 16 21.70 19.13 4.91
C PRO A 16 22.76 19.79 4.02
N GLY A 17 23.51 18.99 3.25
CA GLY A 17 24.51 19.46 2.28
C GLY A 17 23.93 20.06 1.00
N GLY A 18 22.59 20.12 0.85
CA GLY A 18 21.90 20.75 -0.27
C GLY A 18 21.62 19.83 -1.46
N ARG A 19 22.14 18.59 -1.47
CA ARG A 19 21.82 17.61 -2.51
C ARG A 19 20.33 17.29 -2.51
N ARG A 20 19.76 17.19 -3.71
CA ARG A 20 18.40 16.65 -3.90
C ARG A 20 18.47 15.13 -3.94
N VAL A 21 17.64 14.46 -3.17
CA VAL A 21 17.65 13.00 -2.99
C VAL A 21 16.41 12.40 -3.62
N LEU A 22 16.58 11.31 -4.38
CA LEU A 22 15.49 10.44 -4.80
C LEU A 22 15.42 9.25 -3.84
N LEU A 23 14.20 8.84 -3.49
CA LEU A 23 13.95 7.73 -2.59
C LEU A 23 13.36 6.61 -3.44
N ARG A 24 14.06 5.48 -3.53
CA ARG A 24 13.66 4.31 -4.29
C ARG A 24 13.83 3.09 -3.39
N GLY A 25 12.79 2.28 -3.27
CA GLY A 25 12.73 1.30 -2.21
C GLY A 25 11.62 0.27 -2.34
N VAL A 26 11.34 -0.40 -1.24
CA VAL A 26 10.28 -1.41 -1.15
C VAL A 26 9.41 -1.19 0.08
N ASN A 27 8.20 -1.73 0.02
CA ASN A 27 7.40 -2.03 1.19
C ASN A 27 8.01 -3.24 1.91
N LEU A 28 8.28 -3.10 3.20
CA LEU A 28 8.88 -4.11 4.03
C LEU A 28 8.01 -4.34 5.28
N GLY A 29 7.17 -5.36 5.31
CA GLY A 29 6.87 -6.31 4.23
C GLY A 29 5.45 -6.86 4.38
N GLY A 30 4.97 -7.62 3.40
CA GLY A 30 3.65 -8.28 3.47
C GLY A 30 3.53 -9.23 4.68
N ASP A 31 4.67 -9.75 5.15
CA ASP A 31 4.82 -10.47 6.42
C ASP A 31 4.19 -9.77 7.62
N CYS A 32 4.26 -8.44 7.68
CA CYS A 32 3.78 -7.64 8.82
C CYS A 32 2.26 -7.62 8.95
N LYS A 33 1.51 -8.04 7.91
CA LYS A 33 0.04 -8.10 7.93
C LYS A 33 -0.50 -9.14 8.92
N VAL A 34 0.30 -10.15 9.27
CA VAL A 34 -0.17 -11.32 10.03
C VAL A 34 0.76 -11.70 11.19
N PRO A 35 0.21 -12.27 12.28
CA PRO A 35 1.01 -12.78 13.39
C PRO A 35 2.10 -13.77 12.98
N TYR A 36 3.17 -13.85 13.76
CA TYR A 36 4.25 -14.83 13.63
C TYR A 36 4.11 -15.92 14.71
N PRO A 37 4.46 -17.20 14.42
CA PRO A 37 4.94 -17.71 13.13
C PRO A 37 3.84 -18.04 12.12
N ASP A 38 2.69 -18.51 12.58
CA ASP A 38 1.69 -19.19 11.74
C ASP A 38 0.40 -18.37 11.54
N GLY A 39 0.49 -17.03 11.47
CA GLY A 39 -0.66 -16.15 11.34
C GLY A 39 -1.19 -15.94 9.91
N GLY A 40 -0.51 -16.48 8.90
CA GLY A 40 -0.89 -16.36 7.49
C GLY A 40 -2.29 -16.89 7.18
N THR A 41 -2.96 -16.35 6.15
CA THR A 41 -4.33 -16.77 5.79
C THR A 41 -4.38 -18.18 5.20
N ASN A 42 -3.23 -18.72 4.80
CA ASN A 42 -3.04 -20.11 4.40
C ASN A 42 -3.11 -21.09 5.60
N PHE A 43 -3.30 -20.61 6.82
CA PHE A 43 -3.57 -21.43 8.01
C PHE A 43 -5.02 -21.21 8.51
N PRO A 44 -5.69 -22.25 9.02
CA PRO A 44 -7.01 -22.11 9.61
C PRO A 44 -6.95 -21.30 10.91
N SER A 45 -7.95 -20.44 11.14
CA SER A 45 -8.09 -19.68 12.37
C SER A 45 -9.56 -19.33 12.60
N ASP A 46 -9.97 -19.30 13.87
CA ASP A 46 -11.27 -18.76 14.32
C ASP A 46 -11.11 -17.41 15.05
N PHE A 47 -9.88 -16.89 15.10
CA PHE A 47 -9.47 -15.64 15.74
C PHE A 47 -9.75 -15.54 17.24
N THR A 48 -10.06 -16.64 17.93
CA THR A 48 -10.33 -16.61 19.38
C THR A 48 -9.10 -16.24 20.22
N ASP A 49 -7.91 -16.41 19.64
CA ASP A 49 -6.60 -16.10 20.21
C ASP A 49 -6.12 -14.66 19.96
N HIS A 50 -6.96 -13.78 19.40
CA HIS A 50 -6.52 -12.47 18.91
C HIS A 50 -5.87 -11.55 19.96
N CYS A 51 -6.10 -11.78 21.25
CA CYS A 51 -5.46 -11.05 22.35
C CYS A 51 -4.12 -11.64 22.80
N GLU A 52 -3.69 -12.77 22.22
CA GLU A 52 -2.50 -13.53 22.61
C GLU A 52 -1.49 -13.70 21.45
N VAL A 53 -1.77 -13.09 20.30
CA VAL A 53 -0.92 -13.14 19.11
C VAL A 53 0.40 -12.40 19.30
N SER A 54 1.41 -12.77 18.53
CA SER A 54 2.71 -12.08 18.51
C SER A 54 3.07 -11.64 17.10
N PHE A 55 3.69 -10.46 16.98
CA PHE A 55 4.28 -9.96 15.74
C PHE A 55 5.81 -9.90 15.82
N ILE A 56 6.42 -10.36 16.92
CA ILE A 56 7.87 -10.49 17.05
C ILE A 56 8.35 -11.52 16.02
N GLY A 57 9.24 -11.08 15.14
CA GLY A 57 9.69 -11.87 13.98
C GLY A 57 9.09 -11.43 12.65
N ARG A 58 8.24 -10.38 12.61
CA ARG A 58 7.81 -9.68 11.39
C ARG A 58 8.58 -8.37 11.20
N PRO A 59 9.13 -8.03 10.02
CA PRO A 59 9.04 -8.72 8.74
C PRO A 59 9.88 -10.01 8.66
N PHE A 60 10.84 -10.20 9.55
CA PHE A 60 11.67 -11.43 9.64
C PHE A 60 12.34 -11.52 11.02
N PRO A 61 12.79 -12.70 11.47
CA PRO A 61 13.60 -12.85 12.68
C PRO A 61 14.88 -11.97 12.67
N LEU A 62 15.28 -11.41 13.82
CA LEU A 62 16.43 -10.49 13.91
C LEU A 62 17.77 -11.09 13.44
N ASN A 63 17.93 -12.41 13.56
CA ASN A 63 19.12 -13.13 13.10
C ASN A 63 19.20 -13.25 11.56
N GLU A 64 18.10 -13.01 10.85
CA GLU A 64 18.02 -13.03 9.39
C GLU A 64 18.03 -11.61 8.79
N ALA A 65 17.81 -10.60 9.62
CA ALA A 65 17.68 -9.20 9.22
C ALA A 65 18.85 -8.68 8.36
N ASP A 66 20.09 -9.01 8.71
CA ASP A 66 21.26 -8.53 7.97
C ASP A 66 21.33 -9.13 6.55
N ALA A 67 20.85 -10.36 6.36
CA ALA A 67 20.82 -11.00 5.05
C ALA A 67 19.75 -10.36 4.16
N HIS A 68 18.55 -10.12 4.68
CA HIS A 68 17.46 -9.48 3.93
C HIS A 68 17.75 -8.01 3.62
N LEU A 69 18.19 -7.22 4.61
CA LEU A 69 18.53 -5.81 4.41
C LEU A 69 19.76 -5.66 3.50
N GLY A 70 20.77 -6.51 3.65
CA GLY A 70 21.94 -6.53 2.77
C GLY A 70 21.57 -6.86 1.32
N ARG A 71 20.57 -7.73 1.10
CA ARG A 71 20.01 -8.04 -0.23
C ARG A 71 19.27 -6.86 -0.84
N LEU A 72 18.40 -6.20 -0.08
CA LEU A 72 17.70 -5.01 -0.56
C LEU A 72 18.69 -3.88 -0.92
N ALA A 73 19.72 -3.68 -0.09
CA ALA A 73 20.80 -2.73 -0.38
C ALA A 73 21.62 -3.20 -1.58
N HIS A 74 21.71 -4.51 -1.80
CA HIS A 74 22.31 -5.08 -3.00
C HIS A 74 21.58 -4.66 -4.28
N TRP A 75 20.26 -4.65 -4.24
CA TRP A 75 19.43 -4.23 -5.37
C TRP A 75 19.38 -2.72 -5.59
N GLY A 76 20.06 -1.95 -4.73
CA GLY A 76 20.23 -0.50 -4.88
C GLY A 76 19.10 0.30 -4.25
N PHE A 77 18.27 -0.32 -3.41
CA PHE A 77 17.24 0.38 -2.66
C PHE A 77 17.84 1.18 -1.50
N THR A 78 17.20 2.30 -1.17
CA THR A 78 17.67 3.23 -0.12
C THR A 78 16.53 3.72 0.78
N CYS A 79 15.30 3.28 0.53
CA CYS A 79 14.12 3.64 1.30
C CYS A 79 13.31 2.37 1.63
N LEU A 80 12.70 2.35 2.81
CA LEU A 80 11.76 1.32 3.22
C LEU A 80 10.48 2.00 3.71
N ARG A 81 9.34 1.61 3.14
CA ARG A 81 8.04 1.76 3.79
C ARG A 81 7.95 0.58 4.75
N LEU A 82 8.28 0.79 6.02
CA LEU A 82 8.37 -0.28 7.01
C LEU A 82 7.02 -0.44 7.70
N LEU A 83 6.40 -1.60 7.49
CA LEU A 83 5.06 -1.89 7.96
C LEU A 83 5.08 -2.31 9.44
N THR A 84 4.09 -1.79 10.16
CA THR A 84 3.54 -2.32 11.42
C THR A 84 2.02 -2.25 11.30
N THR A 85 1.30 -3.00 12.12
CA THR A 85 -0.17 -2.87 12.22
C THR A 85 -0.54 -2.29 13.58
N TRP A 86 -1.76 -1.78 13.72
CA TRP A 86 -2.28 -1.40 15.04
C TRP A 86 -2.37 -2.63 15.95
N GLU A 87 -2.76 -3.78 15.40
CA GLU A 87 -2.80 -5.06 16.11
C GLU A 87 -1.42 -5.46 16.66
N ALA A 88 -0.35 -5.31 15.88
CA ALA A 88 1.00 -5.63 16.34
C ALA A 88 1.39 -4.87 17.61
N VAL A 89 0.93 -3.62 17.74
CA VAL A 89 1.25 -2.75 18.88
C VAL A 89 0.31 -2.93 20.05
N GLU A 90 -0.99 -3.19 19.83
CA GLU A 90 -2.04 -3.11 20.86
C GLU A 90 -3.03 -4.30 20.79
N HIS A 91 -2.58 -5.53 20.51
CA HIS A 91 -3.46 -6.70 20.37
C HIS A 91 -4.17 -7.11 21.69
N ALA A 92 -3.49 -6.98 22.84
CA ALA A 92 -3.97 -7.49 24.14
C ALA A 92 -5.17 -6.71 24.72
N GLY A 93 -5.42 -5.49 24.23
CA GLY A 93 -6.58 -4.69 24.63
C GLY A 93 -6.29 -3.18 24.68
N PRO A 94 -7.32 -2.36 24.94
CA PRO A 94 -7.21 -0.91 24.92
C PRO A 94 -6.18 -0.39 25.95
N GLY A 95 -5.13 0.26 25.46
CA GLY A 95 -4.02 0.86 26.20
C GLY A 95 -2.94 -0.14 26.63
N GLN A 96 -3.00 -1.39 26.18
CA GLN A 96 -2.05 -2.44 26.52
C GLN A 96 -1.10 -2.65 25.34
N TYR A 97 0.00 -1.89 25.34
CA TYR A 97 1.00 -1.96 24.28
C TYR A 97 1.95 -3.16 24.47
N ASP A 98 2.28 -3.85 23.38
CA ASP A 98 3.28 -4.92 23.38
C ASP A 98 4.69 -4.32 23.40
N GLU A 99 5.22 -4.13 24.61
CA GLU A 99 6.56 -3.61 24.84
C GLU A 99 7.66 -4.48 24.20
N ALA A 100 7.47 -5.80 24.15
CA ALA A 100 8.45 -6.71 23.55
C ALA A 100 8.48 -6.58 22.02
N TYR A 101 7.32 -6.40 21.39
CA TYR A 101 7.24 -6.06 19.97
C TYR A 101 7.87 -4.69 19.68
N LEU A 102 7.61 -3.67 20.51
CA LEU A 102 8.20 -2.34 20.31
C LEU A 102 9.73 -2.37 20.37
N ASP A 103 10.31 -3.09 21.33
CA ASP A 103 11.76 -3.27 21.45
C ASP A 103 12.33 -4.02 20.24
N TYR A 104 11.65 -5.07 19.77
CA TYR A 104 12.02 -5.78 18.56
C TYR A 104 11.95 -4.89 17.30
N PHE A 105 10.88 -4.09 17.15
CA PHE A 105 10.69 -3.19 16.00
C PHE A 105 11.77 -2.09 15.97
N GLN A 106 12.17 -1.59 17.14
CA GLN A 106 13.31 -0.67 17.28
C GLN A 106 14.59 -1.27 16.69
N GLU A 107 14.87 -2.53 16.95
CA GLU A 107 16.07 -3.22 16.44
C GLU A 107 16.02 -3.43 14.92
N VAL A 108 14.84 -3.70 14.36
CA VAL A 108 14.64 -3.73 12.90
C VAL A 108 14.95 -2.36 12.29
N VAL A 109 14.42 -1.28 12.87
CA VAL A 109 14.68 0.10 12.42
C VAL A 109 16.17 0.47 12.55
N ARG A 110 16.82 0.07 13.65
CA ARG A 110 18.26 0.30 13.85
C ARG A 110 19.07 -0.38 12.75
N LYS A 111 18.82 -1.67 12.50
CA LYS A 111 19.50 -2.44 11.44
C LYS A 111 19.25 -1.86 10.05
N ALA A 112 18.02 -1.43 9.75
CA ALA A 112 17.74 -0.76 8.48
C ALA A 112 18.66 0.46 8.25
N GLY A 113 18.89 1.28 9.28
CA GLY A 113 19.83 2.39 9.22
C GLY A 113 21.29 1.97 9.00
N GLU A 114 21.72 0.86 9.60
CA GLU A 114 23.07 0.30 9.41
C GLU A 114 23.33 -0.16 7.97
N HIS A 115 22.29 -0.61 7.28
CA HIS A 115 22.32 -0.99 5.86
C HIS A 115 22.04 0.18 4.90
N GLY A 116 21.90 1.41 5.43
CA GLY A 116 21.78 2.62 4.60
C GLY A 116 20.36 2.90 4.08
N PHE A 117 19.33 2.45 4.79
CA PHE A 117 17.94 2.77 4.47
C PHE A 117 17.41 3.96 5.25
N TYR A 118 16.77 4.88 4.53
CA TYR A 118 15.74 5.73 5.12
C TYR A 118 14.47 4.91 5.36
N VAL A 119 13.74 5.22 6.43
CA VAL A 119 12.52 4.51 6.81
C VAL A 119 11.41 5.52 7.04
N PHE A 120 10.23 5.26 6.50
CA PHE A 120 8.99 5.82 7.04
C PHE A 120 8.10 4.66 7.49
N ILE A 121 7.45 4.86 8.64
CA ILE A 121 6.72 3.80 9.32
C ILE A 121 5.29 3.83 8.86
N ASP A 122 4.84 2.71 8.30
CA ASP A 122 3.47 2.54 7.82
C ASP A 122 2.65 1.78 8.85
N PHE A 123 1.54 2.40 9.30
CA PHE A 123 0.51 1.73 10.06
C PHE A 123 -0.48 1.10 9.08
N HIS A 124 -0.13 -0.12 8.69
CA HIS A 124 -0.75 -0.86 7.62
C HIS A 124 -2.09 -1.45 8.04
N GLN A 125 -3.01 -1.48 7.08
CA GLN A 125 -4.27 -2.20 7.17
C GLN A 125 -4.76 -2.51 5.76
N ASP A 126 -5.43 -3.64 5.61
CA ASP A 126 -6.34 -3.87 4.49
C ASP A 126 -7.69 -4.28 5.03
N VAL A 127 -8.74 -3.65 4.51
CA VAL A 127 -10.14 -3.92 4.88
C VAL A 127 -10.36 -4.05 6.39
N TRP A 128 -9.67 -3.19 7.15
CA TRP A 128 -9.71 -2.96 8.59
C TRP A 128 -8.96 -3.95 9.50
N SER A 129 -9.16 -5.26 9.38
CA SER A 129 -8.70 -6.25 10.37
C SER A 129 -8.69 -7.68 9.82
N ARG A 130 -7.95 -8.58 10.48
CA ARG A 130 -7.96 -10.02 10.17
C ARG A 130 -9.37 -10.62 10.21
N MET A 131 -10.18 -10.21 11.18
CA MET A 131 -11.54 -10.73 11.35
C MET A 131 -12.53 -10.18 10.31
N THR A 132 -12.17 -9.12 9.59
CA THR A 132 -12.94 -8.58 8.47
C THR A 132 -12.41 -9.03 7.11
N GLY A 133 -11.48 -10.00 7.10
CA GLY A 133 -10.92 -10.60 5.89
C GLY A 133 -9.65 -9.92 5.38
N GLY A 134 -8.99 -9.09 6.19
CA GLY A 134 -7.72 -8.45 5.83
C GLY A 134 -6.71 -8.39 6.98
N ASP A 135 -6.27 -7.20 7.39
CA ASP A 135 -5.33 -6.97 8.49
C ASP A 135 -5.40 -5.53 9.02
N GLY A 136 -4.66 -5.24 10.10
CA GLY A 136 -4.48 -3.87 10.59
C GLY A 136 -4.93 -3.67 12.04
N ALA A 137 -6.23 -3.53 12.26
CA ALA A 137 -6.81 -3.19 13.56
C ALA A 137 -7.01 -4.43 14.47
N PRO A 138 -6.78 -4.31 15.79
CA PRO A 138 -6.91 -5.42 16.73
C PRO A 138 -8.36 -5.86 16.97
N GLY A 139 -8.54 -7.16 17.26
CA GLY A 139 -9.86 -7.77 17.45
C GLY A 139 -10.68 -7.22 18.62
N TRP A 140 -10.05 -6.70 19.69
CA TRP A 140 -10.78 -6.18 20.86
C TRP A 140 -11.70 -5.01 20.52
N ILE A 141 -11.47 -4.33 19.39
CA ILE A 141 -12.35 -3.26 18.90
C ILE A 141 -13.76 -3.78 18.71
N PHE A 142 -13.94 -4.97 18.15
CA PHE A 142 -15.27 -5.51 17.90
C PHE A 142 -16.03 -5.73 19.21
N ASP A 143 -15.35 -6.16 20.26
CA ASP A 143 -15.93 -6.33 21.59
C ASP A 143 -16.37 -5.00 22.20
N GLU A 144 -15.51 -3.98 22.14
CA GLU A 144 -15.81 -2.62 22.62
C GLU A 144 -16.97 -1.96 21.84
N LEU A 145 -17.16 -2.33 20.58
CA LEU A 145 -18.27 -1.87 19.74
C LEU A 145 -19.56 -2.70 19.90
N GLY A 146 -19.51 -3.84 20.61
CA GLY A 146 -20.65 -4.74 20.75
C GLY A 146 -20.94 -5.59 19.51
N LEU A 147 -19.92 -5.82 18.68
CA LEU A 147 -19.95 -6.72 17.53
C LEU A 147 -19.40 -8.10 17.91
N ASP A 148 -19.94 -9.16 17.30
CA ASP A 148 -19.50 -10.53 17.43
C ASP A 148 -18.76 -10.95 16.15
N MET A 149 -17.44 -10.89 16.20
CA MET A 149 -16.56 -11.15 15.05
C MET A 149 -16.69 -12.58 14.50
N THR A 150 -17.11 -13.55 15.33
CA THR A 150 -17.28 -14.95 14.93
C THR A 150 -18.43 -15.14 13.92
N ARG A 151 -19.31 -14.13 13.80
CA ARG A 151 -20.51 -14.17 12.95
C ARG A 151 -20.35 -13.43 11.62
N PHE A 152 -19.22 -12.76 11.39
CA PHE A 152 -19.07 -11.86 10.26
C PHE A 152 -19.17 -12.57 8.90
N ASP A 153 -18.43 -13.67 8.70
CA ASP A 153 -18.49 -14.39 7.42
C ASP A 153 -19.84 -15.09 7.22
N ALA A 154 -20.32 -15.80 8.25
CA ALA A 154 -21.55 -16.58 8.17
C ALA A 154 -22.82 -15.74 7.92
N SER A 155 -22.84 -14.48 8.40
CA SER A 155 -23.91 -13.52 8.09
C SER A 155 -23.77 -12.87 6.70
N GLY A 156 -22.63 -13.03 6.03
CA GLY A 156 -22.27 -12.29 4.83
C GLY A 156 -21.86 -10.84 5.10
N ALA A 157 -21.58 -10.48 6.35
CA ALA A 157 -21.15 -9.16 6.77
C ALA A 157 -19.66 -8.88 6.50
N ALA A 158 -18.86 -9.94 6.34
CA ALA A 158 -17.50 -9.94 5.82
C ALA A 158 -17.24 -11.18 4.94
N HIS A 159 -16.12 -11.17 4.23
CA HIS A 159 -15.63 -12.24 3.37
C HIS A 159 -14.23 -12.64 3.85
N VAL A 160 -14.14 -13.74 4.60
CA VAL A 160 -12.94 -14.12 5.36
C VAL A 160 -12.38 -15.45 4.83
N MET A 161 -11.13 -15.44 4.36
CA MET A 161 -10.50 -16.63 3.77
C MET A 161 -10.49 -17.81 4.74
N GLN A 162 -10.14 -17.57 6.01
CA GLN A 162 -10.04 -18.60 7.04
C GLN A 162 -11.34 -19.34 7.35
N HIS A 163 -12.49 -18.77 7.00
CA HIS A 163 -13.78 -19.44 7.17
C HIS A 163 -14.28 -20.13 5.90
N ARG A 164 -13.82 -19.69 4.72
CA ARG A 164 -14.33 -20.17 3.42
C ARG A 164 -13.46 -21.21 2.76
N TYR A 165 -12.15 -21.08 2.94
CA TYR A 165 -11.16 -21.90 2.30
C TYR A 165 -11.17 -23.32 2.87
N ASP A 166 -11.13 -24.33 2.00
CA ASP A 166 -11.02 -25.73 2.39
C ASP A 166 -9.55 -26.10 2.55
N TYR A 167 -9.05 -26.02 3.77
CA TYR A 167 -7.65 -26.32 4.08
C TYR A 167 -7.27 -27.79 3.82
N ALA A 168 -8.23 -28.72 3.76
CA ALA A 168 -7.97 -30.11 3.41
C ALA A 168 -7.81 -30.28 1.88
N GLN A 169 -8.50 -29.47 1.09
CA GLN A 169 -8.34 -29.44 -0.37
C GLN A 169 -7.00 -28.81 -0.77
N GLY A 170 -6.57 -27.74 -0.09
CA GLY A 170 -5.39 -26.97 -0.45
C GLY A 170 -5.48 -26.33 -1.85
N GLY A 171 -4.38 -25.74 -2.32
CA GLY A 171 -4.29 -25.13 -3.65
C GLY A 171 -5.21 -23.92 -3.88
N ARG A 172 -5.10 -23.26 -5.03
CA ARG A 172 -5.94 -22.09 -5.31
C ARG A 172 -7.41 -22.51 -5.51
N GLN A 173 -8.35 -21.85 -4.84
CA GLN A 173 -9.77 -22.25 -4.76
C GLN A 173 -10.71 -21.16 -5.29
N GLU A 174 -10.79 -21.03 -6.62
CA GLU A 174 -11.60 -20.00 -7.29
C GLU A 174 -13.11 -20.13 -7.02
N ASP A 175 -13.59 -21.30 -6.62
CA ASP A 175 -14.99 -21.56 -6.30
C ASP A 175 -15.38 -21.14 -4.88
N ARG A 176 -14.42 -21.12 -3.94
CA ARG A 176 -14.66 -20.82 -2.52
C ARG A 176 -14.16 -19.43 -2.11
N TYR A 177 -12.95 -19.09 -2.55
CA TYR A 177 -12.31 -17.81 -2.29
C TYR A 177 -11.64 -17.33 -3.60
N PRO A 178 -12.41 -16.66 -4.48
CA PRO A 178 -11.91 -16.19 -5.76
C PRO A 178 -10.73 -15.23 -5.60
N THR A 179 -9.83 -15.24 -6.58
CA THR A 179 -8.64 -14.39 -6.49
C THR A 179 -8.98 -12.90 -6.45
N MET A 180 -8.24 -12.15 -5.62
CA MET A 180 -8.44 -10.71 -5.38
C MET A 180 -9.86 -10.35 -4.89
N SER A 181 -10.60 -11.31 -4.31
CA SER A 181 -11.95 -11.06 -3.78
C SER A 181 -11.97 -10.28 -2.46
N TRP A 182 -10.86 -10.29 -1.70
CA TRP A 182 -10.75 -9.67 -0.38
C TRP A 182 -11.12 -8.18 -0.39
N THR A 183 -10.78 -7.46 -1.47
CA THR A 183 -11.09 -6.02 -1.66
C THR A 183 -12.59 -5.72 -1.60
N ARG A 184 -13.45 -6.70 -1.89
CA ARG A 184 -14.91 -6.55 -1.79
C ARG A 184 -15.34 -6.21 -0.37
N ASN A 185 -14.54 -6.58 0.65
CA ASN A 185 -14.83 -6.29 2.05
C ASN A 185 -15.00 -4.79 2.33
N TYR A 186 -14.34 -3.88 1.59
CA TYR A 186 -14.54 -2.43 1.74
C TYR A 186 -16.01 -2.01 1.59
N ARG A 187 -16.81 -2.79 0.87
CA ARG A 187 -18.23 -2.54 0.61
C ARG A 187 -19.17 -3.36 1.50
N LEU A 188 -18.63 -4.32 2.26
CA LEU A 188 -19.41 -5.21 3.10
C LEU A 188 -19.77 -4.55 4.44
N PRO A 189 -20.83 -5.04 5.12
CA PRO A 189 -21.42 -4.39 6.28
C PRO A 189 -20.44 -3.97 7.38
N VAL A 190 -19.50 -4.83 7.77
CA VAL A 190 -18.61 -4.54 8.91
C VAL A 190 -17.70 -3.34 8.59
N ASN A 191 -17.06 -3.33 7.42
CA ASN A 191 -16.22 -2.22 6.99
C ASN A 191 -17.03 -0.94 6.83
N GLY A 192 -18.22 -1.01 6.23
CA GLY A 192 -19.13 0.13 6.09
C GLY A 192 -19.46 0.78 7.45
N ILE A 193 -19.74 -0.04 8.46
CA ILE A 193 -20.00 0.40 9.84
C ILE A 193 -18.74 1.02 10.45
N ILE A 194 -17.63 0.29 10.49
CA ILE A 194 -16.49 0.67 11.31
C ILE A 194 -15.74 1.86 10.75
N TRP A 195 -15.56 1.96 9.43
CA TRP A 195 -14.99 3.18 8.82
C TRP A 195 -15.84 4.41 9.10
N THR A 196 -17.16 4.27 9.10
CA THR A 196 -18.07 5.37 9.45
C THR A 196 -17.91 5.77 10.92
N LEU A 197 -17.78 4.81 11.84
CA LEU A 197 -17.57 5.08 13.27
C LEU A 197 -16.18 5.71 13.51
N PHE A 198 -15.14 5.21 12.85
CA PHE A 198 -13.77 5.69 13.00
C PHE A 198 -13.57 7.13 12.53
N PHE A 199 -14.16 7.52 11.39
CA PHE A 199 -13.99 8.87 10.84
C PHE A 199 -15.09 9.84 11.26
N ALA A 200 -16.32 9.37 11.43
CA ALA A 200 -17.50 10.22 11.55
C ALA A 200 -18.49 9.76 12.64
N GLY A 201 -18.05 8.93 13.60
CA GLY A 201 -18.90 8.45 14.70
C GLY A 201 -19.46 9.57 15.57
N ALA A 202 -18.75 10.68 15.76
CA ALA A 202 -19.26 11.83 16.51
C ALA A 202 -20.42 12.53 15.78
N ARG A 203 -20.41 12.49 14.44
CA ARG A 203 -21.44 13.09 13.60
C ARG A 203 -22.66 12.20 13.45
N PHE A 204 -22.45 10.94 13.07
CA PHE A 204 -23.52 10.01 12.70
C PHE A 204 -24.03 9.17 13.88
N THR A 205 -23.27 9.07 14.96
CA THR A 205 -23.66 8.33 16.17
C THR A 205 -23.26 9.10 17.44
N PRO A 206 -23.73 10.36 17.62
CA PRO A 206 -23.24 11.24 18.70
C PRO A 206 -23.47 10.66 20.11
N ALA A 207 -24.50 9.83 20.28
CA ALA A 207 -24.84 9.19 21.54
C ALA A 207 -24.09 7.87 21.80
N MET A 208 -23.34 7.34 20.81
CA MET A 208 -22.59 6.10 20.99
C MET A 208 -21.32 6.37 21.81
N MET A 209 -21.33 5.87 23.04
CA MET A 209 -20.23 6.02 23.98
C MET A 209 -19.57 4.67 24.25
N VAL A 210 -18.24 4.63 24.17
CA VAL A 210 -17.39 3.49 24.52
C VAL A 210 -16.46 3.95 25.64
N ARG A 211 -16.51 3.26 26.79
CA ARG A 211 -15.75 3.62 28.00
C ARG A 211 -15.82 5.12 28.35
N GLY A 212 -17.01 5.72 28.20
CA GLY A 212 -17.29 7.12 28.54
C GLY A 212 -16.83 8.16 27.51
N ARG A 213 -16.34 7.75 26.33
CA ARG A 213 -15.94 8.63 25.22
C ARG A 213 -16.77 8.33 23.98
N ASN A 214 -16.98 9.32 23.11
CA ASN A 214 -17.62 9.04 21.82
C ASN A 214 -16.78 8.00 21.05
N VAL A 215 -17.45 7.10 20.35
CA VAL A 215 -16.82 5.99 19.61
C VAL A 215 -15.69 6.45 18.66
N GLN A 216 -15.86 7.58 17.97
CA GLN A 216 -14.83 8.12 17.08
C GLN A 216 -13.57 8.50 17.86
N ASP A 217 -13.73 9.24 18.95
CA ASP A 217 -12.61 9.69 19.78
C ASP A 217 -11.94 8.53 20.49
N PHE A 218 -12.72 7.54 20.93
CA PHE A 218 -12.19 6.31 21.51
C PHE A 218 -11.27 5.61 20.51
N LEU A 219 -11.78 5.24 19.32
CA LEU A 219 -11.01 4.51 18.31
C LEU A 219 -9.78 5.31 17.85
N GLN A 220 -9.94 6.58 17.48
CA GLN A 220 -8.81 7.40 17.03
C GLN A 220 -7.79 7.63 18.14
N SER A 221 -8.19 7.78 19.41
CA SER A 221 -7.24 7.97 20.50
C SER A 221 -6.37 6.74 20.78
N HIS A 222 -6.92 5.54 20.63
CA HIS A 222 -6.17 4.30 20.80
C HIS A 222 -5.22 4.07 19.61
N TYR A 223 -5.70 4.24 18.37
CA TYR A 223 -4.85 4.19 17.18
C TYR A 223 -3.66 5.18 17.28
N LEU A 224 -3.91 6.44 17.64
CA LEU A 224 -2.86 7.44 17.83
C LEU A 224 -1.94 7.11 19.02
N GLY A 225 -2.47 6.46 20.05
CA GLY A 225 -1.68 5.95 21.18
C GLY A 225 -0.68 4.89 20.74
N ALA A 226 -1.12 3.93 19.92
CA ALA A 226 -0.24 2.92 19.32
C ALA A 226 0.83 3.55 18.41
N MET A 227 0.44 4.50 17.55
CA MET A 227 1.40 5.27 16.75
C MET A 227 2.44 5.99 17.61
N ARG A 228 2.00 6.61 18.72
CA ARG A 228 2.89 7.29 19.66
C ARG A 228 3.85 6.32 20.33
N ALA A 229 3.41 5.12 20.72
CA ALA A 229 4.26 4.12 21.35
C ALA A 229 5.42 3.68 20.43
N VAL A 230 5.14 3.50 19.13
CA VAL A 230 6.17 3.25 18.11
C VAL A 230 7.07 4.48 17.93
N ALA A 231 6.48 5.67 17.81
CA ALA A 231 7.20 6.93 17.66
C ALA A 231 8.23 7.14 18.78
N GLU A 232 7.85 6.98 20.05
CA GLU A 232 8.76 7.14 21.19
C GLU A 232 9.96 6.19 21.10
N ARG A 233 9.76 4.97 20.59
CA ARG A 233 10.80 3.95 20.43
C ARG A 233 11.83 4.29 19.34
N VAL A 234 11.40 4.94 18.27
CA VAL A 234 12.25 5.22 17.09
C VAL A 234 12.75 6.67 17.02
N ALA A 235 12.41 7.51 18.00
CA ALA A 235 12.69 8.95 18.02
C ALA A 235 14.16 9.33 17.81
N GLY A 236 15.08 8.46 18.27
CA GLY A 236 16.52 8.67 18.22
C GLY A 236 17.16 8.47 16.84
N PHE A 237 16.45 7.93 15.85
CA PHE A 237 17.02 7.57 14.56
C PHE A 237 16.87 8.69 13.53
N SER A 238 17.99 9.20 12.99
CA SER A 238 17.99 10.26 11.97
C SER A 238 17.47 9.80 10.61
N HIS A 239 17.52 8.50 10.34
CA HIS A 239 17.04 7.88 9.10
C HIS A 239 15.54 7.59 9.11
N VAL A 240 14.83 7.80 10.23
CA VAL A 240 13.37 7.75 10.28
C VAL A 240 12.81 9.09 9.82
N LEU A 241 12.16 9.08 8.65
CA LEU A 241 11.61 10.25 7.97
C LEU A 241 10.30 10.75 8.62
N GLY A 242 9.50 9.82 9.12
CA GLY A 242 8.19 10.10 9.68
C GLY A 242 7.26 8.89 9.59
N PHE A 243 5.97 9.16 9.60
CA PHE A 243 4.92 8.15 9.67
C PHE A 243 3.92 8.31 8.53
N ASP A 244 3.57 7.17 7.93
CA ASP A 244 2.34 7.04 7.19
C ASP A 244 1.14 7.17 8.13
N THR A 245 0.12 7.86 7.65
CA THR A 245 -1.01 8.26 8.48
C THR A 245 -1.96 7.10 8.73
N LEU A 246 -2.32 6.38 7.66
CA LEU A 246 -3.14 5.18 7.64
C LEU A 246 -3.14 4.67 6.19
N ASN A 247 -2.72 3.43 5.97
CA ASN A 247 -2.74 2.79 4.65
C ASN A 247 -4.17 2.75 4.08
N GLU A 248 -4.36 3.17 2.84
CA GLU A 248 -5.58 2.94 2.04
C GLU A 248 -6.93 3.13 2.79
N PRO A 249 -7.18 4.30 3.41
CA PRO A 249 -8.30 4.49 4.31
C PRO A 249 -9.66 4.37 3.59
N GLY A 250 -10.59 3.61 4.18
CA GLY A 250 -11.96 3.48 3.66
C GLY A 250 -12.88 4.63 4.09
N SER A 251 -13.79 5.05 3.20
CA SER A 251 -14.82 6.06 3.53
C SER A 251 -16.04 5.50 4.29
N GLY A 252 -16.21 4.18 4.40
CA GLY A 252 -17.42 3.57 4.98
C GLY A 252 -18.70 3.97 4.23
N PHE A 253 -19.71 4.46 4.96
CA PHE A 253 -20.96 4.97 4.40
C PHE A 253 -20.94 6.48 4.12
N ILE A 254 -19.85 7.18 4.48
CA ILE A 254 -19.77 8.65 4.39
C ILE A 254 -19.91 9.09 2.93
N GLY A 255 -20.86 9.99 2.66
CA GLY A 255 -21.17 10.48 1.32
C GLY A 255 -22.02 9.52 0.47
N ARG A 256 -22.62 8.48 1.08
CA ARG A 256 -23.48 7.52 0.37
C ARG A 256 -24.95 7.65 0.78
N PRO A 257 -25.90 7.80 -0.17
CA PRO A 257 -27.33 7.82 0.18
C PRO A 257 -27.76 6.52 0.86
N MET A 258 -28.68 6.60 1.82
CA MET A 258 -29.07 5.47 2.68
C MET A 258 -29.49 4.24 1.88
N SER A 259 -30.34 4.42 0.87
CA SER A 259 -30.92 3.30 0.10
C SER A 259 -30.29 3.08 -1.28
N ASP A 260 -29.26 3.84 -1.68
CA ASP A 260 -28.68 3.73 -3.03
C ASP A 260 -27.63 2.59 -3.14
N GLN A 261 -27.94 1.63 -4.01
CA GLN A 261 -27.05 0.51 -4.36
C GLN A 261 -26.02 0.89 -5.43
N HIS A 262 -26.15 2.05 -6.06
CA HIS A 262 -25.24 2.57 -7.09
C HIS A 262 -25.06 1.61 -8.28
N MET A 263 -26.17 1.10 -8.84
CA MET A 263 -26.15 0.22 -10.02
C MET A 263 -25.91 0.96 -11.35
N LYS A 264 -25.90 2.30 -11.33
CA LYS A 264 -25.60 3.17 -12.47
C LYS A 264 -25.07 4.51 -11.97
N PRO A 265 -24.22 5.21 -12.75
CA PRO A 265 -23.88 6.59 -12.45
C PRO A 265 -25.15 7.47 -12.47
N SER A 266 -25.19 8.45 -11.59
CA SER A 266 -26.28 9.43 -11.49
C SER A 266 -25.71 10.82 -11.23
N ASN A 267 -26.56 11.87 -11.32
CA ASN A 267 -26.12 13.21 -10.96
C ASN A 267 -25.72 13.31 -9.47
N ALA A 268 -26.35 12.49 -8.61
CA ALA A 268 -26.04 12.45 -7.17
C ALA A 268 -24.78 11.62 -6.87
N ASN A 269 -24.48 10.60 -7.68
CA ASN A 269 -23.26 9.82 -7.61
C ASN A 269 -22.72 9.53 -9.02
N PRO A 270 -21.85 10.39 -9.57
CA PRO A 270 -21.35 10.26 -10.93
C PRO A 270 -20.21 9.26 -11.05
N GLN A 271 -19.82 8.57 -9.96
CA GLN A 271 -18.71 7.63 -9.98
C GLN A 271 -19.00 6.43 -10.87
N PRO A 272 -17.96 5.79 -11.44
CA PRO A 272 -18.11 4.51 -12.14
C PRO A 272 -18.66 3.43 -11.22
N VAL A 273 -19.50 2.55 -11.76
CA VAL A 273 -20.06 1.43 -10.99
C VAL A 273 -18.98 0.38 -10.74
N PRO A 274 -18.66 0.06 -9.47
CA PRO A 274 -17.63 -0.92 -9.16
C PRO A 274 -18.11 -2.36 -9.39
N LEU A 275 -17.17 -3.23 -9.75
CA LEU A 275 -17.36 -4.67 -9.89
C LEU A 275 -17.82 -5.33 -8.57
N GLY A 276 -18.68 -6.34 -8.66
CA GLY A 276 -19.15 -7.13 -7.50
C GLY A 276 -20.43 -6.58 -6.86
N PRO A 277 -20.65 -6.86 -5.56
CA PRO A 277 -21.95 -6.69 -4.92
C PRO A 277 -22.32 -5.21 -4.69
N ALA A 278 -23.50 -4.82 -5.15
CA ALA A 278 -24.07 -3.48 -5.08
C ALA A 278 -24.85 -3.23 -3.77
N TRP A 279 -24.11 -3.08 -2.67
CA TRP A 279 -24.69 -2.77 -1.36
C TRP A 279 -25.16 -1.32 -1.25
N SER A 280 -26.34 -1.07 -0.65
CA SER A 280 -26.66 0.23 -0.04
C SER A 280 -26.25 0.24 1.44
N PRO A 281 -26.04 1.42 2.06
CA PRO A 281 -25.89 1.52 3.52
C PRO A 281 -27.03 0.82 4.29
N LEU A 282 -28.28 0.97 3.84
CA LEU A 282 -29.43 0.31 4.48
C LEU A 282 -29.35 -1.21 4.37
N ASP A 283 -29.02 -1.77 3.20
CA ASP A 283 -28.84 -3.21 3.04
C ASP A 283 -27.78 -3.74 4.01
N ALA A 284 -26.67 -3.00 4.13
CA ALA A 284 -25.58 -3.37 5.01
C ALA A 284 -25.98 -3.36 6.50
N LEU A 285 -26.64 -2.28 6.95
CA LEU A 285 -27.11 -2.15 8.34
C LEU A 285 -28.16 -3.21 8.69
N LEU A 286 -29.02 -3.58 7.74
CA LEU A 286 -30.01 -4.64 7.91
C LEU A 286 -29.39 -6.03 7.98
N VAL A 287 -28.42 -6.34 7.11
CA VAL A 287 -27.68 -7.61 7.19
C VAL A 287 -26.96 -7.72 8.54
N ALA A 288 -26.33 -6.64 9.02
CA ALA A 288 -25.72 -6.63 10.34
C ALA A 288 -26.72 -6.91 11.48
N ASP A 289 -27.99 -6.51 11.32
CA ASP A 289 -29.07 -6.75 12.27
C ASP A 289 -29.84 -8.07 12.03
N GLY A 290 -29.27 -9.00 11.25
CA GLY A 290 -29.83 -10.34 11.05
C GLY A 290 -30.95 -10.41 10.01
N VAL A 291 -31.05 -9.44 9.10
CA VAL A 291 -32.08 -9.42 8.06
C VAL A 291 -31.53 -9.93 6.75
N THR A 292 -32.22 -10.89 6.14
CA THR A 292 -31.91 -11.37 4.79
C THR A 292 -32.15 -10.28 3.75
N ARG A 293 -31.18 -10.08 2.84
CA ARG A 293 -31.27 -9.09 1.75
C ARG A 293 -30.97 -9.72 0.41
N GLU A 294 -31.58 -9.18 -0.64
CA GLU A 294 -31.21 -9.50 -2.02
C GLU A 294 -30.31 -8.39 -2.56
N ILE A 295 -29.04 -8.72 -2.82
CA ILE A 295 -27.99 -7.77 -3.23
C ILE A 295 -27.68 -7.98 -4.71
N PRO A 296 -27.78 -6.95 -5.57
CA PRO A 296 -27.40 -7.07 -6.97
C PRO A 296 -25.90 -7.33 -7.14
N GLU A 297 -25.52 -8.16 -8.10
CA GLU A 297 -24.13 -8.41 -8.48
C GLU A 297 -23.81 -7.70 -9.80
N MET A 298 -22.83 -6.80 -9.77
CA MET A 298 -22.39 -6.03 -10.94
C MET A 298 -21.20 -6.72 -11.62
N GLY A 299 -21.22 -6.77 -12.95
CA GLY A 299 -20.16 -7.36 -13.78
C GLY A 299 -19.93 -6.56 -15.06
N PHE A 300 -18.69 -6.59 -15.56
CA PHE A 300 -18.38 -6.02 -16.87
C PHE A 300 -18.94 -6.94 -17.97
N ASP A 301 -19.59 -6.34 -18.95
CA ASP A 301 -20.13 -7.03 -20.11
C ASP A 301 -19.24 -6.74 -21.32
N LEU A 302 -18.53 -7.76 -21.79
CA LEU A 302 -17.58 -7.64 -22.91
C LEU A 302 -18.27 -7.39 -24.26
N GLU A 303 -19.54 -7.77 -24.44
CA GLU A 303 -20.24 -7.58 -25.72
C GLU A 303 -20.61 -6.11 -25.94
N VAL A 304 -20.99 -5.43 -24.86
CA VAL A 304 -21.41 -4.01 -24.89
C VAL A 304 -20.41 -3.07 -24.23
N MET A 305 -19.27 -3.60 -23.78
CA MET A 305 -18.18 -2.88 -23.11
C MET A 305 -18.66 -1.97 -21.97
N ALA A 306 -19.56 -2.47 -21.11
CA ALA A 306 -20.18 -1.69 -20.04
C ALA A 306 -20.49 -2.51 -18.79
N MET A 307 -20.52 -1.84 -17.62
CA MET A 307 -20.97 -2.45 -16.36
C MET A 307 -22.48 -2.69 -16.35
N ARG A 308 -22.90 -3.90 -15.97
CA ARG A 308 -24.31 -4.29 -15.85
C ARG A 308 -24.56 -5.22 -14.66
N LYS A 309 -25.82 -5.29 -14.21
CA LYS A 309 -26.26 -6.31 -13.25
C LYS A 309 -26.19 -7.68 -13.92
N LYS A 310 -25.36 -8.58 -13.40
CA LYS A 310 -25.24 -9.98 -13.86
C LYS A 310 -26.13 -10.94 -13.09
N GLY A 311 -26.55 -10.58 -11.88
CA GLY A 311 -27.43 -11.39 -11.04
C GLY A 311 -27.80 -10.68 -9.73
N SER A 312 -28.37 -11.44 -8.81
CA SER A 312 -28.53 -11.03 -7.41
C SER A 312 -28.08 -12.19 -6.51
N ALA A 313 -27.53 -11.87 -5.35
CA ALA A 313 -27.24 -12.82 -4.27
C ALA A 313 -28.21 -12.60 -3.10
N ARG A 314 -28.79 -13.67 -2.56
CA ARG A 314 -29.47 -13.62 -1.26
C ARG A 314 -28.43 -13.75 -0.16
N VAL A 315 -28.33 -12.75 0.70
CA VAL A 315 -27.34 -12.66 1.77
C VAL A 315 -28.04 -12.75 3.12
N ASN A 316 -27.39 -13.42 4.08
CA ASN A 316 -27.87 -13.64 5.45
C ASN A 316 -29.18 -14.44 5.56
N GLU A 317 -29.29 -15.55 4.83
CA GLU A 317 -30.51 -16.40 4.86
C GLU A 317 -30.73 -17.09 6.21
N ALA A 318 -29.66 -17.27 7.00
CA ALA A 318 -29.73 -17.79 8.35
C ALA A 318 -30.12 -16.74 9.40
N CYS A 319 -30.40 -15.49 8.98
CA CYS A 319 -30.79 -14.38 9.86
C CYS A 319 -29.79 -14.16 11.02
N ILE A 320 -28.50 -14.33 10.73
CA ILE A 320 -27.41 -14.22 11.71
C ILE A 320 -27.16 -12.74 11.97
N ARG A 321 -27.33 -12.35 13.23
CA ARG A 321 -27.07 -11.00 13.72
C ARG A 321 -25.63 -10.88 14.22
N ILE A 322 -24.90 -9.87 13.74
CA ILE A 322 -23.50 -9.62 14.15
C ILE A 322 -23.39 -8.75 15.40
N TRP A 323 -24.44 -7.99 15.72
CA TRP A 323 -24.52 -7.28 17.01
C TRP A 323 -24.75 -8.26 18.14
N ARG A 324 -23.99 -8.13 19.23
CA ARG A 324 -24.15 -8.92 20.45
C ARG A 324 -25.54 -8.72 21.06
N ASP A 325 -25.97 -9.68 21.88
CA ASP A 325 -27.28 -9.65 22.53
C ASP A 325 -27.46 -8.38 23.36
N GLY A 326 -28.61 -7.71 23.19
CA GLY A 326 -28.92 -6.44 23.86
C GLY A 326 -28.29 -5.20 23.23
N VAL A 327 -27.29 -5.33 22.36
CA VAL A 327 -26.68 -4.19 21.65
C VAL A 327 -27.58 -3.82 20.47
N LYS A 328 -27.97 -2.55 20.33
CA LYS A 328 -28.75 -2.05 19.17
C LYS A 328 -27.84 -1.35 18.17
N CYS A 329 -28.20 -1.39 16.89
CA CYS A 329 -27.50 -0.66 15.85
C CYS A 329 -27.46 0.85 16.19
N PRO A 330 -26.27 1.47 16.30
CA PRO A 330 -26.15 2.86 16.74
C PRO A 330 -26.72 3.85 15.70
N PHE A 331 -26.69 3.50 14.41
CA PHE A 331 -27.29 4.31 13.35
C PHE A 331 -28.83 4.30 13.41
N ALA A 332 -29.44 3.16 13.77
CA ALA A 332 -30.88 3.10 14.02
C ALA A 332 -31.26 3.99 15.23
N LEU A 333 -30.48 3.93 16.31
CA LEU A 333 -30.67 4.80 17.48
C LEU A 333 -30.51 6.28 17.16
N ALA A 334 -29.63 6.62 16.20
CA ALA A 334 -29.44 7.98 15.71
C ALA A 334 -30.52 8.43 14.71
N GLY A 335 -31.51 7.60 14.40
CA GLY A 335 -32.63 7.95 13.54
C GLY A 335 -32.34 7.79 12.04
N ALA A 336 -31.36 6.98 11.65
CA ALA A 336 -31.05 6.73 10.24
C ALA A 336 -32.14 5.88 9.56
N TYR A 337 -32.62 4.85 10.27
CA TYR A 337 -33.71 3.99 9.84
C TYR A 337 -34.49 3.46 11.05
N ALA A 338 -35.73 3.04 10.81
CA ALA A 338 -36.57 2.34 11.77
C ALA A 338 -36.91 0.94 11.26
N ARG A 339 -37.09 0.03 12.21
CA ARG A 339 -37.56 -1.33 11.96
C ARG A 339 -38.65 -1.71 12.95
N GLU A 340 -39.79 -2.15 12.42
CA GLU A 340 -40.94 -2.67 13.17
C GLU A 340 -41.29 -4.06 12.61
N GLY A 341 -40.79 -5.12 13.27
CA GLY A 341 -40.86 -6.48 12.72
C GLY A 341 -40.07 -6.59 11.42
N ASP A 342 -40.74 -6.97 10.33
CA ASP A 342 -40.14 -7.08 8.99
C ASP A 342 -40.22 -5.76 8.19
N LYS A 343 -40.99 -4.78 8.68
CA LYS A 343 -41.09 -3.48 8.02
C LYS A 343 -39.86 -2.65 8.35
N VAL A 344 -39.13 -2.26 7.31
CA VAL A 344 -38.00 -1.34 7.38
C VAL A 344 -38.40 -0.02 6.73
N THR A 345 -37.98 1.10 7.32
CA THR A 345 -38.17 2.43 6.75
C THR A 345 -36.88 3.23 6.95
N ALA A 346 -36.26 3.67 5.84
CA ALA A 346 -35.24 4.70 5.90
C ALA A 346 -35.91 5.99 6.40
N LEU A 347 -35.50 6.46 7.58
CA LEU A 347 -36.05 7.67 8.17
C LEU A 347 -35.40 8.92 7.58
N ASP A 348 -34.15 8.77 7.15
CA ASP A 348 -33.35 9.83 6.57
C ASP A 348 -32.51 9.28 5.41
N GLU A 349 -32.93 9.56 4.17
CA GLU A 349 -32.20 9.14 2.96
C GLU A 349 -30.85 9.85 2.80
N GLU A 350 -30.72 11.04 3.38
CA GLU A 350 -29.53 11.88 3.30
C GLU A 350 -28.65 11.74 4.55
N PHE A 351 -28.93 10.76 5.41
CA PHE A 351 -28.29 10.61 6.72
C PHE A 351 -26.76 10.67 6.63
N PHE A 352 -26.17 9.98 5.64
CA PHE A 352 -24.72 9.98 5.43
C PHE A 352 -24.22 10.97 4.36
N THR A 353 -25.10 11.77 3.72
CA THR A 353 -24.73 12.72 2.66
C THR A 353 -24.94 14.18 3.04
N ARG A 354 -25.76 14.47 4.06
CA ARG A 354 -26.10 15.84 4.46
C ARG A 354 -24.86 16.59 4.92
N ASP A 355 -24.53 17.66 4.18
CA ASP A 355 -23.47 18.62 4.48
C ASP A 355 -22.12 17.97 4.87
N VAL A 356 -21.72 16.93 4.15
CA VAL A 356 -20.48 16.19 4.45
C VAL A 356 -19.52 16.16 3.25
N HIS A 357 -18.28 16.53 3.52
CA HIS A 357 -17.15 16.40 2.63
C HIS A 357 -16.08 15.57 3.32
N HIS A 358 -16.04 14.26 3.04
CA HIS A 358 -15.21 13.31 3.78
C HIS A 358 -13.75 13.76 3.96
N GLU A 359 -13.13 14.23 2.87
CA GLU A 359 -11.73 14.65 2.87
C GLU A 359 -11.49 15.89 3.76
N ALA A 360 -12.40 16.86 3.74
CA ALA A 360 -12.27 18.11 4.50
C ALA A 360 -12.73 17.97 5.95
N ASP A 361 -13.83 17.26 6.19
CA ASP A 361 -14.51 17.20 7.48
C ASP A 361 -13.94 16.11 8.40
N HIS A 362 -13.32 15.06 7.83
CA HIS A 362 -12.90 13.88 8.58
C HIS A 362 -11.43 13.51 8.37
N MET A 363 -10.96 13.41 7.13
CA MET A 363 -9.55 13.06 6.85
C MET A 363 -8.58 14.16 7.26
N LEU A 364 -8.87 15.42 6.91
CA LEU A 364 -8.00 16.54 7.28
C LEU A 364 -7.81 16.69 8.81
N PRO A 365 -8.87 16.66 9.66
CA PRO A 365 -8.69 16.60 11.11
C PRO A 365 -7.88 15.40 11.59
N PHE A 366 -8.08 14.22 10.99
CA PHE A 366 -7.30 13.03 11.32
C PHE A 366 -5.81 13.21 11.01
N PHE A 367 -5.45 13.72 9.83
CA PHE A 367 -4.06 14.03 9.48
C PHE A 367 -3.41 15.02 10.45
N ARG A 368 -4.16 16.03 10.91
CA ARG A 368 -3.68 16.97 11.94
C ARG A 368 -3.39 16.26 13.25
N ARG A 369 -4.29 15.39 13.72
CA ARG A 369 -4.09 14.61 14.94
C ARG A 369 -2.89 13.68 14.85
N VAL A 370 -2.66 13.02 13.70
CA VAL A 370 -1.45 12.22 13.47
C VAL A 370 -0.20 13.10 13.57
N ALA A 371 -0.18 14.22 12.83
CA ALA A 371 0.96 15.14 12.84
C ALA A 371 1.25 15.67 14.25
N GLU A 372 0.23 16.10 14.99
CA GLU A 372 0.36 16.57 16.39
C GLU A 372 0.93 15.47 17.29
N THR A 373 0.44 14.24 17.16
CA THR A 373 0.84 13.09 17.97
C THR A 373 2.31 12.75 17.77
N ILE A 374 2.76 12.55 16.53
CA ILE A 374 4.15 12.16 16.27
C ILE A 374 5.12 13.34 16.49
N ARG A 375 4.69 14.57 16.24
CA ARG A 375 5.56 15.76 16.39
C ARG A 375 5.70 16.21 17.84
N ALA A 376 4.80 15.79 18.73
CA ALA A 376 5.01 15.90 20.16
C ALA A 376 6.23 15.08 20.62
N VAL A 377 6.59 14.00 19.89
CA VAL A 377 7.78 13.19 20.13
C VAL A 377 8.99 13.75 19.37
N ASN A 378 8.86 14.01 18.06
CA ASN A 378 9.91 14.61 17.26
C ASN A 378 9.34 15.63 16.26
N PRO A 379 9.59 16.94 16.47
CA PRO A 379 8.94 18.01 15.71
C PRO A 379 9.35 18.09 14.23
N THR A 380 10.37 17.33 13.83
CA THR A 380 10.90 17.35 12.46
C THR A 380 10.29 16.29 11.55
N TRP A 381 9.49 15.36 12.09
CA TRP A 381 8.94 14.29 11.28
C TRP A 381 7.89 14.76 10.29
N MET A 382 7.97 14.14 9.12
CA MET A 382 7.00 14.29 8.05
C MET A 382 5.79 13.40 8.35
N ILE A 383 4.65 13.76 7.78
CA ILE A 383 3.55 12.80 7.62
C ILE A 383 3.48 12.38 6.15
N PHE A 384 3.24 11.11 5.91
CA PHE A 384 2.99 10.53 4.60
C PHE A 384 1.48 10.34 4.52
N ALA A 385 0.84 11.07 3.60
CA ALA A 385 -0.61 11.14 3.51
C ALA A 385 -1.11 10.48 2.23
N GLU A 386 -2.14 9.65 2.39
CA GLU A 386 -2.78 8.87 1.33
C GLU A 386 -4.23 9.36 1.10
N PHE A 387 -4.80 8.95 -0.04
CA PHE A 387 -6.22 9.13 -0.34
C PHE A 387 -6.98 7.83 -0.10
N ASP A 388 -8.31 7.91 -0.09
CA ASP A 388 -9.16 6.73 -0.19
C ASP A 388 -8.80 5.91 -1.44
N ALA A 389 -8.55 4.62 -1.25
CA ALA A 389 -8.04 3.69 -2.27
C ALA A 389 -8.90 3.58 -3.53
N PHE A 390 -10.20 3.91 -3.45
CA PHE A 390 -11.15 3.77 -4.55
C PHE A 390 -11.58 5.11 -5.14
N LYS A 391 -11.14 6.24 -4.59
CA LYS A 391 -11.47 7.57 -5.12
C LYS A 391 -10.34 8.11 -5.99
N GLY A 392 -10.72 8.72 -7.10
CA GLY A 392 -9.77 9.40 -7.96
C GLY A 392 -9.10 10.58 -7.24
N VAL A 393 -7.79 10.72 -7.41
CA VAL A 393 -7.00 11.80 -6.80
C VAL A 393 -7.34 13.14 -7.46
N ARG A 394 -7.85 14.08 -6.64
CA ARG A 394 -8.17 15.46 -7.07
C ARG A 394 -7.31 16.54 -6.41
N GLY A 395 -6.42 16.16 -5.50
CA GLY A 395 -5.65 17.07 -4.65
C GLY A 395 -5.98 16.92 -3.17
N PHE A 396 -5.07 17.35 -2.30
CA PHE A 396 -5.26 17.35 -0.85
C PHE A 396 -6.12 18.55 -0.42
N PRO A 397 -6.92 18.39 0.65
CA PRO A 397 -7.75 19.49 1.15
C PRO A 397 -6.91 20.66 1.66
N PRO A 398 -7.36 21.92 1.52
CA PRO A 398 -6.64 23.08 2.08
C PRO A 398 -6.42 22.97 3.59
N GLY A 399 -5.24 23.37 4.06
CA GLY A 399 -4.91 23.37 5.49
C GLY A 399 -4.30 22.07 6.02
N MET A 400 -3.80 21.19 5.14
CA MET A 400 -2.94 20.06 5.51
C MET A 400 -1.80 20.50 6.43
N PRO A 401 -1.33 19.62 7.35
CA PRO A 401 -0.17 19.90 8.16
C PRO A 401 1.06 20.27 7.31
N PRO A 402 1.94 21.19 7.76
CA PRO A 402 3.24 21.40 7.15
C PRO A 402 4.04 20.09 7.12
N ALA A 403 5.05 19.99 6.24
CA ALA A 403 5.86 18.79 6.10
C ALA A 403 5.04 17.50 5.80
N THR A 404 3.99 17.64 5.00
CA THR A 404 3.22 16.51 4.45
C THR A 404 3.82 16.08 3.12
N VAL A 405 4.03 14.78 2.95
CA VAL A 405 4.43 14.14 1.69
C VAL A 405 3.22 13.44 1.11
N ASN A 406 3.02 13.54 -0.20
CA ASN A 406 2.02 12.73 -0.89
C ASN A 406 2.55 11.29 -1.01
N ALA A 407 1.86 10.34 -0.38
CA ALA A 407 2.21 8.92 -0.32
C ALA A 407 1.27 8.01 -1.15
N SER A 408 0.43 8.61 -2.01
CA SER A 408 -0.60 7.88 -2.78
C SER A 408 -0.07 6.66 -3.53
N HIS A 409 -0.91 5.65 -3.66
CA HIS A 409 -0.59 4.43 -4.40
C HIS A 409 -0.96 4.52 -5.87
N TRP A 410 -0.32 3.69 -6.68
CA TRP A 410 -0.67 3.51 -8.08
C TRP A 410 -0.48 2.06 -8.50
N TYR A 411 -1.52 1.47 -9.07
CA TYR A 411 -1.46 0.15 -9.67
C TYR A 411 -2.05 0.16 -11.08
N ASP A 412 -1.47 -0.66 -11.95
CA ASP A 412 -2.16 -1.15 -13.12
C ASP A 412 -3.29 -2.09 -12.68
N VAL A 413 -4.48 -1.54 -12.49
CA VAL A 413 -5.64 -2.25 -11.95
C VAL A 413 -6.03 -3.45 -12.82
N VAL A 414 -5.82 -3.40 -14.13
CA VAL A 414 -6.15 -4.52 -15.03
C VAL A 414 -5.22 -5.69 -14.75
N THR A 415 -3.91 -5.45 -14.75
CA THR A 415 -2.91 -6.48 -14.46
C THR A 415 -3.04 -7.01 -13.03
N LEU A 416 -3.27 -6.12 -12.05
CA LEU A 416 -3.42 -6.48 -10.65
C LEU A 416 -4.61 -7.41 -10.42
N THR A 417 -5.77 -7.08 -10.99
CA THR A 417 -7.02 -7.84 -10.76
C THR A 417 -7.11 -9.12 -11.58
N THR A 418 -6.65 -9.09 -12.83
CA THR A 418 -6.71 -10.25 -13.73
C THR A 418 -5.51 -11.19 -13.60
N LYS A 419 -4.45 -10.74 -12.91
CA LYS A 419 -3.14 -11.40 -12.84
C LYS A 419 -2.61 -11.80 -14.23
N THR A 420 -2.92 -10.97 -15.23
CA THR A 420 -2.52 -11.16 -16.62
C THR A 420 -1.98 -9.84 -17.14
N PHE A 421 -0.69 -9.81 -17.49
CA PHE A 421 -0.12 -8.66 -18.19
C PHE A 421 -0.34 -8.82 -19.70
N MET A 422 -1.28 -8.04 -20.24
CA MET A 422 -1.57 -7.99 -21.67
C MET A 422 -0.50 -7.14 -22.37
N TYR A 423 0.33 -7.79 -23.19
CA TYR A 423 1.42 -7.16 -23.93
C TYR A 423 1.65 -7.92 -25.24
N PRO A 424 1.85 -7.23 -26.38
CA PRO A 424 2.11 -5.79 -26.52
C PRO A 424 0.86 -4.88 -26.52
N GLU A 425 -0.34 -5.44 -26.41
CA GLU A 425 -1.60 -4.69 -26.39
C GLU A 425 -2.21 -4.68 -24.98
N MET A 426 -2.75 -3.55 -24.54
CA MET A 426 -3.29 -3.36 -23.20
C MET A 426 -4.57 -2.52 -23.22
N PHE A 427 -5.56 -2.85 -22.39
CA PHE A 427 -6.78 -2.05 -22.26
C PHE A 427 -6.61 -0.92 -21.24
N ASP A 428 -6.78 0.33 -21.68
CA ASP A 428 -6.88 1.49 -20.78
C ASP A 428 -8.31 1.61 -20.25
N LEU A 429 -8.51 1.24 -18.97
CA LEU A 429 -9.81 1.38 -18.29
C LEU A 429 -10.28 2.85 -18.20
N HIS A 430 -9.36 3.81 -18.18
CA HIS A 430 -9.68 5.22 -18.01
C HIS A 430 -10.16 5.85 -19.32
N GLU A 431 -9.56 5.48 -20.44
CA GLU A 431 -9.93 5.97 -21.77
C GLU A 431 -10.88 5.02 -22.53
N GLY A 432 -11.07 3.79 -22.04
CA GLY A 432 -11.96 2.80 -22.64
C GLY A 432 -11.49 2.27 -23.99
N ARG A 433 -10.17 2.18 -24.22
CA ARG A 433 -9.58 1.78 -25.51
C ARG A 433 -8.36 0.88 -25.34
N MET A 434 -8.01 0.16 -26.41
CA MET A 434 -6.75 -0.59 -26.49
C MET A 434 -5.58 0.34 -26.80
N ILE A 435 -4.45 0.09 -26.16
CA ILE A 435 -3.15 0.73 -26.32
C ILE A 435 -2.17 -0.34 -26.82
N GLU A 436 -1.37 -0.04 -27.84
CA GLU A 436 -0.44 -1.00 -28.44
C GLU A 436 1.00 -0.47 -28.38
N GLY A 437 1.92 -1.32 -27.92
CA GLY A 437 3.36 -1.06 -27.90
C GLY A 437 3.87 -0.50 -26.58
N ALA A 438 5.13 -0.81 -26.26
CA ALA A 438 5.79 -0.42 -25.03
C ALA A 438 5.75 1.09 -24.75
N GLU A 439 6.03 1.92 -25.77
CA GLU A 439 6.06 3.38 -25.63
C GLU A 439 4.67 3.94 -25.28
N ALA A 440 3.63 3.51 -25.99
CA ALA A 440 2.27 3.98 -25.75
C ALA A 440 1.73 3.52 -24.38
N ILE A 441 2.03 2.30 -23.95
CA ILE A 441 1.69 1.80 -22.61
C ILE A 441 2.43 2.61 -21.52
N ARG A 442 3.72 2.88 -21.72
CA ARG A 442 4.52 3.71 -20.81
C ARG A 442 3.94 5.13 -20.72
N ASP A 443 3.56 5.74 -21.83
CA ASP A 443 3.02 7.11 -21.85
C ASP A 443 1.65 7.20 -21.19
N MET A 444 0.84 6.14 -21.31
CA MET A 444 -0.39 6.00 -20.52
C MET A 444 -0.06 5.99 -19.02
N TYR A 445 0.92 5.19 -18.57
CA TYR A 445 1.35 5.19 -17.16
C TYR A 445 1.87 6.55 -16.71
N VAL A 446 2.66 7.26 -17.54
CA VAL A 446 3.12 8.63 -17.27
C VAL A 446 1.93 9.56 -17.05
N LYS A 447 0.91 9.50 -17.90
CA LYS A 447 -0.29 10.34 -17.78
C LYS A 447 -1.06 10.07 -16.47
N GLN A 448 -1.15 8.81 -16.05
CA GLN A 448 -1.81 8.44 -14.80
C GLN A 448 -1.01 8.91 -13.59
N LEU A 449 0.29 8.62 -13.54
CA LEU A 449 1.18 9.01 -12.45
C LEU A 449 1.38 10.53 -12.33
N ALA A 450 1.31 11.27 -13.45
CA ALA A 450 1.39 12.73 -13.45
C ALA A 450 0.28 13.36 -12.60
N ARG A 451 -0.92 12.75 -12.53
CA ARG A 451 -2.02 13.23 -11.69
C ARG A 451 -1.70 13.19 -10.20
N LEU A 452 -0.98 12.14 -9.75
CA LEU A 452 -0.49 12.06 -8.38
C LEU A 452 0.52 13.17 -8.09
N LYS A 453 1.42 13.43 -9.05
CA LYS A 453 2.40 14.51 -8.93
C LYS A 453 1.75 15.89 -8.87
N GLU A 454 0.74 16.12 -9.71
CA GLU A 454 -0.04 17.35 -9.74
C GLU A 454 -0.79 17.58 -8.42
N ALA A 455 -1.35 16.52 -7.83
CA ALA A 455 -2.01 16.60 -6.53
C ALA A 455 -1.07 17.13 -5.43
N SER A 456 0.22 16.82 -5.50
CA SER A 456 1.21 17.31 -4.53
C SER A 456 1.45 18.82 -4.60
N ALA A 457 1.05 19.50 -5.68
CA ALA A 457 1.09 20.95 -5.77
C ALA A 457 0.02 21.65 -4.89
N THR A 458 -1.02 20.92 -4.47
CA THR A 458 -2.06 21.43 -3.57
C THR A 458 -1.62 21.47 -2.11
N LEU A 459 -0.51 20.80 -1.77
CA LEU A 459 0.07 20.79 -0.43
C LEU A 459 0.81 22.11 -0.14
N PRO A 460 0.88 22.55 1.14
CA PRO A 460 1.52 23.80 1.51
C PRO A 460 2.99 23.89 1.05
N GLY A 461 3.29 24.80 0.13
CA GLY A 461 4.64 24.98 -0.44
C GLY A 461 5.04 23.94 -1.49
N GLY A 462 4.10 23.09 -1.92
CA GLY A 462 4.37 21.88 -2.70
C GLY A 462 5.04 20.79 -1.87
N ALA A 463 4.95 19.55 -2.34
CA ALA A 463 5.56 18.40 -1.67
C ALA A 463 6.18 17.39 -2.65
N PRO A 464 7.15 16.56 -2.19
CA PRO A 464 7.54 15.35 -2.88
C PRO A 464 6.34 14.44 -3.10
N THR A 465 6.37 13.71 -4.22
CA THR A 465 5.41 12.65 -4.51
C THR A 465 6.14 11.32 -4.41
N LEU A 466 5.88 10.59 -3.33
CA LEU A 466 6.35 9.23 -3.12
C LEU A 466 5.19 8.30 -3.41
N VAL A 467 5.31 7.49 -4.46
CA VAL A 467 4.32 6.46 -4.73
C VAL A 467 4.51 5.36 -3.69
N GLY A 468 3.62 5.34 -2.68
CA GLY A 468 3.73 4.46 -1.51
C GLY A 468 3.70 2.99 -1.87
N GLU A 469 2.92 2.66 -2.89
CA GLU A 469 2.84 1.32 -3.46
C GLU A 469 2.62 1.33 -4.96
N PHE A 470 3.29 0.40 -5.62
CA PHE A 470 3.05 -0.03 -6.99
C PHE A 470 3.69 -1.40 -7.19
N GLY A 471 3.25 -2.14 -8.20
CA GLY A 471 3.84 -3.44 -8.51
C GLY A 471 3.01 -4.26 -9.47
N ILE A 472 3.30 -5.55 -9.53
CA ILE A 472 2.57 -6.56 -10.30
C ILE A 472 2.46 -7.85 -9.49
N PRO A 473 1.41 -8.66 -9.72
CA PRO A 473 1.40 -10.05 -9.26
C PRO A 473 2.56 -10.82 -9.88
N PHE A 474 3.18 -11.71 -9.12
CA PHE A 474 4.24 -12.61 -9.58
C PHE A 474 3.68 -13.96 -10.03
N ASP A 475 2.45 -14.31 -9.66
CA ASP A 475 1.72 -15.49 -10.13
C ASP A 475 0.98 -15.24 -11.46
N LEU A 476 1.53 -14.38 -12.33
CA LEU A 476 0.98 -14.09 -13.66
C LEU A 476 0.74 -15.37 -14.46
N ASP A 477 -0.33 -15.34 -15.26
CA ASP A 477 -0.69 -16.44 -16.17
C ASP A 477 -0.81 -17.78 -15.41
N ALA A 478 -1.47 -17.74 -14.24
CA ALA A 478 -1.64 -18.85 -13.30
C ALA A 478 -0.32 -19.46 -12.78
N GLY A 479 0.68 -18.62 -12.52
CA GLY A 479 1.97 -19.06 -11.98
C GLY A 479 2.85 -19.78 -13.01
N ALA A 480 2.77 -19.42 -14.29
CA ALA A 480 3.56 -20.05 -15.36
C ALA A 480 5.08 -20.05 -15.06
N ALA A 481 5.59 -18.97 -14.46
CA ALA A 481 6.99 -18.88 -14.05
C ALA A 481 7.34 -19.90 -12.94
N TYR A 482 6.37 -20.25 -12.09
CA TYR A 482 6.57 -21.19 -10.98
C TYR A 482 6.63 -22.62 -11.50
N ALA A 483 5.77 -22.94 -12.48
CA ALA A 483 5.81 -24.22 -13.18
C ALA A 483 7.16 -24.43 -13.90
N ALA A 484 7.69 -23.38 -14.56
CA ALA A 484 9.01 -23.42 -15.18
C ALA A 484 10.12 -23.65 -14.13
N TRP A 485 10.05 -22.95 -12.99
CA TRP A 485 10.98 -23.17 -11.88
C TRP A 485 10.90 -24.60 -11.33
N ALA A 486 9.70 -25.13 -11.09
CA ALA A 486 9.50 -26.51 -10.64
C ALA A 486 10.07 -27.54 -11.64
N ALA A 487 10.00 -27.24 -12.94
CA ALA A 487 10.56 -28.07 -14.01
C ALA A 487 12.10 -27.97 -14.16
N GLY A 488 12.77 -27.13 -13.36
CA GLY A 488 14.23 -27.00 -13.36
C GLY A 488 14.78 -25.79 -14.10
N ASP A 489 13.94 -24.93 -14.68
CA ASP A 489 14.39 -23.68 -15.29
C ASP A 489 14.86 -22.70 -14.20
N ARG A 490 16.10 -22.23 -14.30
CA ARG A 490 16.72 -21.24 -13.41
C ARG A 490 17.13 -19.97 -14.18
N GLY A 491 16.72 -19.86 -15.44
CA GLY A 491 16.95 -18.72 -16.30
C GLY A 491 15.98 -17.57 -16.09
N GLN A 492 16.14 -16.51 -16.88
CA GLN A 492 15.32 -15.29 -16.81
C GLN A 492 14.10 -15.33 -17.74
N ALA A 493 14.06 -16.25 -18.71
CA ALA A 493 13.01 -16.31 -19.72
C ALA A 493 11.60 -16.42 -19.11
N PRO A 494 11.34 -17.22 -18.06
CA PRO A 494 10.02 -17.28 -17.43
C PRO A 494 9.55 -15.96 -16.79
N TRP A 495 10.50 -15.08 -16.44
CA TRP A 495 10.24 -13.78 -15.81
C TRP A 495 10.23 -12.61 -16.79
N ALA A 496 10.41 -12.85 -18.09
CA ALA A 496 10.55 -11.78 -19.09
C ALA A 496 9.32 -10.86 -19.15
N ARG A 497 8.12 -11.42 -18.96
CA ARG A 497 6.87 -10.67 -18.94
C ARG A 497 6.79 -9.75 -17.70
N HIS A 498 7.12 -10.27 -16.52
CA HIS A 498 7.24 -9.49 -15.28
C HIS A 498 8.27 -8.37 -15.41
N ALA A 499 9.45 -8.68 -15.94
CA ALA A 499 10.52 -7.71 -16.13
C ALA A 499 10.12 -6.61 -17.12
N THR A 500 9.30 -6.92 -18.11
CA THR A 500 8.74 -5.93 -19.04
C THR A 500 7.72 -5.02 -18.37
N ALA A 501 6.75 -5.58 -17.63
CA ALA A 501 5.73 -4.81 -16.93
C ALA A 501 6.35 -3.84 -15.90
N LEU A 502 7.18 -4.36 -14.99
CA LEU A 502 7.94 -3.55 -14.02
C LEU A 502 8.86 -2.54 -14.70
N GLY A 503 9.44 -2.98 -15.83
CA GLY A 503 10.12 -2.16 -16.82
C GLY A 503 9.44 -0.83 -17.09
N LEU A 504 8.26 -0.91 -17.68
CA LEU A 504 7.46 0.20 -18.16
C LEU A 504 6.96 1.09 -17.03
N GLN A 505 6.56 0.50 -15.89
CA GLN A 505 6.13 1.25 -14.71
C GLN A 505 7.28 2.13 -14.19
N LEU A 506 8.48 1.58 -14.05
CA LEU A 506 9.64 2.32 -13.58
C LEU A 506 10.15 3.36 -14.61
N ASP A 507 10.02 3.08 -15.91
CA ASP A 507 10.34 4.07 -16.96
C ASP A 507 9.41 5.30 -16.88
N ALA A 508 8.15 5.10 -16.48
CA ALA A 508 7.20 6.20 -16.22
C ALA A 508 7.55 6.96 -14.93
N MET A 509 7.95 6.25 -13.87
CA MET A 509 8.42 6.87 -12.62
C MET A 509 9.66 7.75 -12.84
N ASP A 510 10.58 7.31 -13.69
CA ASP A 510 11.80 8.05 -14.02
C ASP A 510 11.52 9.27 -14.88
N ALA A 511 10.58 9.16 -15.84
CA ALA A 511 10.11 10.29 -16.64
C ALA A 511 9.60 11.46 -15.78
N LEU A 512 8.95 11.12 -14.67
CA LEU A 512 8.35 12.08 -13.76
C LEU A 512 9.24 12.41 -12.56
N MET A 513 10.41 11.79 -12.43
CA MET A 513 11.32 11.91 -11.29
C MET A 513 10.62 11.65 -9.94
N LEU A 514 9.73 10.66 -9.91
CA LEU A 514 8.98 10.29 -8.71
C LEU A 514 9.85 9.53 -7.71
N HIS A 515 9.48 9.61 -6.44
CA HIS A 515 9.96 8.70 -5.40
C HIS A 515 9.03 7.49 -5.35
N TRP A 516 9.50 6.32 -4.94
CA TRP A 516 8.62 5.16 -4.82
C TRP A 516 9.11 4.09 -3.85
N THR A 517 8.15 3.31 -3.37
CA THR A 517 8.33 2.04 -2.69
C THR A 517 7.53 0.97 -3.41
N LEU A 518 8.22 -0.06 -3.92
CA LEU A 518 7.60 -1.15 -4.66
C LEU A 518 6.92 -2.13 -3.68
N TRP A 519 5.70 -2.54 -3.99
CA TRP A 519 4.95 -3.57 -3.28
C TRP A 519 5.27 -4.94 -3.90
N ASN A 520 5.95 -5.86 -3.20
CA ASN A 520 6.54 -5.73 -1.85
C ASN A 520 7.81 -6.58 -1.67
N TYR A 521 8.38 -6.59 -0.46
CA TYR A 521 9.34 -7.61 0.00
C TYR A 521 8.76 -8.41 1.17
N THR A 522 8.50 -9.70 0.94
CA THR A 522 7.94 -10.65 1.91
C THR A 522 8.94 -11.80 2.04
N ALA A 523 9.62 -11.88 3.18
CA ALA A 523 10.68 -12.84 3.45
C ALA A 523 10.18 -14.28 3.42
N THR A 524 8.92 -14.53 3.81
CA THR A 524 8.34 -15.87 3.81
C THR A 524 7.58 -16.24 2.53
N ASN A 525 7.61 -15.39 1.48
CA ASN A 525 6.86 -15.66 0.26
C ASN A 525 7.24 -17.01 -0.38
N ARG A 526 6.23 -17.70 -0.93
CA ARG A 526 6.35 -18.99 -1.62
C ARG A 526 5.96 -18.87 -3.09
N ASN A 527 6.60 -19.68 -3.95
CA ASN A 527 6.21 -19.89 -5.35
C ASN A 527 4.97 -20.81 -5.44
N ASP A 528 3.89 -20.47 -4.74
CA ASP A 528 2.64 -21.21 -4.72
C ASP A 528 1.48 -20.21 -4.83
N PRO A 529 0.67 -20.24 -5.89
CA PRO A 529 -0.43 -19.28 -6.07
C PRO A 529 -1.52 -19.32 -4.97
N ALA A 530 -1.54 -20.36 -4.13
CA ALA A 530 -2.45 -20.45 -2.98
C ALA A 530 -1.88 -19.80 -1.72
N ILE A 531 -0.55 -19.68 -1.64
CA ILE A 531 0.17 -19.13 -0.48
C ILE A 531 0.69 -17.73 -0.82
N GLY A 532 1.54 -17.62 -1.84
CA GLY A 532 2.17 -16.38 -2.27
C GLY A 532 2.86 -15.67 -1.11
N ASP A 533 2.39 -14.46 -0.81
CA ASP A 533 2.86 -13.62 0.30
C ASP A 533 2.37 -14.11 1.69
N GLY A 534 1.62 -15.22 1.75
CA GLY A 534 1.04 -15.77 2.98
C GLY A 534 -0.26 -15.06 3.41
N TRP A 535 -0.81 -14.21 2.55
CA TRP A 535 -1.98 -13.38 2.84
C TRP A 535 -2.93 -13.29 1.64
N ASN A 536 -4.19 -13.69 1.82
CA ASN A 536 -5.31 -13.59 0.89
C ASN A 536 -5.02 -13.97 -0.59
N GLN A 537 -4.13 -14.94 -0.82
CA GLN A 537 -3.65 -15.34 -2.17
C GLN A 537 -3.02 -14.18 -2.97
N GLU A 538 -2.55 -13.14 -2.27
CA GLU A 538 -1.63 -12.16 -2.85
C GLU A 538 -0.28 -12.79 -3.11
N ASP A 539 0.38 -12.33 -4.16
CA ASP A 539 1.72 -12.75 -4.51
C ASP A 539 2.40 -11.62 -5.27
N LEU A 540 2.78 -10.56 -4.54
CA LEU A 540 3.34 -9.34 -5.12
C LEU A 540 4.84 -9.20 -4.79
N SER A 541 5.41 -10.14 -4.02
CA SER A 541 6.77 -9.96 -3.56
C SER A 541 7.83 -10.05 -4.66
N ILE A 542 8.90 -9.27 -4.54
CA ILE A 542 10.08 -9.40 -5.40
C ILE A 542 11.04 -10.49 -4.94
N PHE A 543 10.70 -11.17 -3.85
CA PHE A 543 11.49 -12.24 -3.27
C PHE A 543 10.62 -13.48 -3.07
N SER A 544 11.22 -14.66 -3.18
CA SER A 544 10.63 -15.92 -2.75
C SER A 544 11.72 -16.80 -2.15
N ILE A 545 11.44 -17.40 -0.98
CA ILE A 545 12.39 -18.31 -0.33
C ILE A 545 12.61 -19.58 -1.17
N ASP A 546 11.63 -19.99 -1.99
CA ASP A 546 11.75 -21.15 -2.88
C ASP A 546 12.76 -20.93 -4.02
N GLN A 547 13.14 -19.68 -4.27
CA GLN A 547 14.16 -19.30 -5.26
C GLN A 547 15.52 -19.00 -4.62
N HIS A 548 15.60 -18.98 -3.29
CA HIS A 548 16.84 -18.75 -2.56
C HIS A 548 17.66 -20.05 -2.46
N THR A 549 18.44 -20.31 -3.50
CA THR A 549 19.20 -21.56 -3.69
C THR A 549 20.70 -21.43 -3.42
N ASP A 550 21.21 -20.20 -3.32
CA ASP A 550 22.61 -19.92 -2.97
C ASP A 550 22.69 -18.75 -1.98
N GLY A 551 23.03 -19.05 -0.72
CA GLY A 551 23.20 -18.06 0.34
C GLY A 551 24.36 -17.07 0.11
N LYS A 552 25.27 -17.35 -0.82
CA LYS A 552 26.38 -16.46 -1.18
C LYS A 552 26.02 -15.53 -2.33
N ASP A 553 25.00 -15.86 -3.11
CA ASP A 553 24.52 -15.01 -4.18
C ASP A 553 23.51 -13.97 -3.63
N PRO A 554 23.87 -12.67 -3.65
CA PRO A 554 22.99 -11.62 -3.17
C PRO A 554 21.76 -11.42 -4.06
N ASP A 555 21.70 -12.00 -5.26
CA ASP A 555 20.49 -11.99 -6.09
C ASP A 555 19.61 -13.23 -5.87
N SER A 556 20.10 -14.25 -5.18
CA SER A 556 19.36 -15.50 -4.96
C SER A 556 18.07 -15.27 -4.20
N GLY A 557 16.97 -15.80 -4.71
CA GLY A 557 15.60 -15.57 -4.21
C GLY A 557 14.89 -14.37 -4.85
N GLY A 558 15.62 -13.47 -5.53
CA GLY A 558 15.02 -12.34 -6.23
C GLY A 558 14.26 -12.77 -7.48
N ARG A 559 13.10 -12.14 -7.71
CA ARG A 559 12.18 -12.42 -8.81
C ARG A 559 12.14 -11.24 -9.77
N ALA A 560 12.20 -11.51 -11.08
CA ALA A 560 12.15 -10.50 -12.14
C ALA A 560 13.12 -9.30 -11.98
N LEU A 561 14.30 -9.52 -11.37
CA LEU A 561 15.25 -8.46 -11.02
C LEU A 561 15.70 -7.62 -12.23
N ASP A 562 15.71 -8.19 -13.44
CA ASP A 562 16.10 -7.47 -14.66
C ASP A 562 15.15 -6.31 -15.00
N GLY A 563 13.90 -6.35 -14.50
CA GLY A 563 12.94 -5.25 -14.59
C GLY A 563 13.09 -4.20 -13.49
N ILE A 564 13.73 -4.53 -12.36
CA ILE A 564 13.72 -3.72 -11.14
C ILE A 564 15.09 -3.08 -10.88
N VAL A 565 16.14 -3.89 -10.89
CA VAL A 565 17.51 -3.51 -10.52
C VAL A 565 18.16 -2.78 -11.71
N ARG A 566 18.07 -1.46 -11.70
CA ARG A 566 18.51 -0.58 -12.80
C ARG A 566 19.37 0.59 -12.29
N PRO A 567 20.18 1.23 -13.14
CA PRO A 567 20.88 2.45 -12.75
C PRO A 567 19.91 3.60 -12.47
N TRP A 568 20.20 4.39 -11.43
CA TRP A 568 19.38 5.55 -11.05
C TRP A 568 20.17 6.53 -10.17
N VAL A 569 19.71 7.78 -10.08
CA VAL A 569 20.37 8.85 -9.30
C VAL A 569 19.90 8.83 -7.86
N ARG A 570 20.79 8.53 -6.92
CA ARG A 570 20.48 8.56 -5.48
C ARG A 570 20.40 9.98 -4.95
N ALA A 571 21.42 10.78 -5.24
CA ALA A 571 21.54 12.15 -4.80
C ALA A 571 22.16 13.01 -5.90
N CYS A 572 21.71 14.25 -6.06
CA CYS A 572 22.12 15.15 -7.14
C CYS A 572 22.73 16.45 -6.61
N GLN A 573 23.91 16.80 -7.13
CA GLN A 573 24.61 18.07 -6.93
C GLN A 573 23.95 19.19 -7.77
N GLY A 574 22.68 19.48 -7.50
CA GLY A 574 21.91 20.44 -8.28
C GLY A 574 20.46 20.02 -8.49
N VAL A 575 19.84 20.47 -9.58
CA VAL A 575 18.42 20.22 -9.91
C VAL A 575 18.32 19.11 -10.95
N PRO A 576 17.77 17.92 -10.62
CA PRO A 576 17.50 16.90 -11.62
C PRO A 576 16.50 17.39 -12.67
N ARG A 577 16.73 17.02 -13.95
CA ARG A 577 15.87 17.43 -15.09
C ARG A 577 15.29 16.24 -15.84
N GLU A 578 16.12 15.25 -16.15
CA GLU A 578 15.72 14.09 -16.94
C GLU A 578 16.51 12.87 -16.47
N MET A 579 15.84 11.73 -16.37
CA MET A 579 16.47 10.44 -16.12
C MET A 579 15.82 9.38 -17.01
N HIS A 580 16.64 8.58 -17.68
CA HIS A 580 16.17 7.51 -18.54
C HIS A 580 17.15 6.34 -18.54
N PHE A 581 16.62 5.13 -18.49
CA PHE A 581 17.36 3.89 -18.69
C PHE A 581 16.70 3.07 -19.78
N ASN A 582 17.43 2.79 -20.86
CA ASN A 582 16.98 1.83 -21.86
C ASN A 582 17.50 0.44 -21.51
N ARG A 583 16.60 -0.47 -21.12
CA ARG A 583 16.94 -1.83 -20.68
C ARG A 583 17.51 -2.71 -21.81
N GLU A 584 17.15 -2.46 -23.05
CA GLU A 584 17.60 -3.23 -24.22
C GLU A 584 19.01 -2.84 -24.63
N THR A 585 19.27 -1.53 -24.75
CA THR A 585 20.58 -1.00 -25.14
C THR A 585 21.55 -0.82 -23.98
N LYS A 586 21.07 -1.00 -22.74
CA LYS A 586 21.80 -0.76 -21.48
C LYS A 586 22.34 0.67 -21.34
N VAL A 587 21.72 1.64 -22.01
CA VAL A 587 22.12 3.05 -21.94
C VAL A 587 21.32 3.76 -20.84
N PHE A 588 22.03 4.32 -19.87
CA PHE A 588 21.49 5.22 -18.87
C PHE A 588 21.89 6.67 -19.18
N THR A 589 20.95 7.59 -19.15
CA THR A 589 21.19 9.03 -19.33
C THR A 589 20.57 9.82 -18.18
N PHE A 590 21.33 10.77 -17.65
CA PHE A 590 20.87 11.70 -16.63
C PHE A 590 21.26 13.13 -16.98
N ALA A 591 20.32 14.06 -16.92
CA ALA A 591 20.54 15.48 -17.09
C ALA A 591 20.11 16.25 -15.83
N PHE A 592 20.92 17.24 -15.43
CA PHE A 592 20.66 18.08 -14.27
C PHE A 592 21.30 19.46 -14.44
N ASP A 593 20.76 20.45 -13.74
CA ASP A 593 21.43 21.74 -13.60
C ASP A 593 22.35 21.70 -12.37
N ALA A 594 23.66 21.76 -12.60
CA ALA A 594 24.65 21.71 -11.54
C ALA A 594 24.63 22.98 -10.69
N ASP A 595 24.73 22.79 -9.37
CA ASP A 595 24.97 23.86 -8.40
C ASP A 595 26.32 23.63 -7.70
N PRO A 596 27.38 24.39 -8.05
CA PRO A 596 28.70 24.20 -7.46
C PRO A 596 28.77 24.58 -5.97
N ASN A 597 27.73 25.23 -5.41
CA ASN A 597 27.65 25.47 -3.96
C ASN A 597 27.27 24.21 -3.18
N VAL A 598 26.68 23.21 -3.85
CA VAL A 598 26.48 21.88 -3.27
C VAL A 598 27.80 21.12 -3.40
N LEU A 599 28.50 20.89 -2.29
CA LEU A 599 29.86 20.35 -2.31
C LEU A 599 29.90 18.83 -2.55
N GLU A 600 28.88 18.13 -2.09
CA GLU A 600 28.78 16.67 -2.25
C GLU A 600 28.42 16.31 -3.70
N PRO A 601 29.06 15.29 -4.30
CA PRO A 601 28.84 14.92 -5.69
C PRO A 601 27.44 14.35 -5.94
N THR A 602 27.01 14.44 -7.21
CA THR A 602 25.94 13.60 -7.73
C THR A 602 26.38 12.14 -7.64
N GLU A 603 25.49 11.27 -7.19
CA GLU A 603 25.76 9.86 -6.96
C GLU A 603 24.71 8.99 -7.65
N ILE A 604 25.18 8.11 -8.53
CA ILE A 604 24.37 7.23 -9.36
C ILE A 604 24.65 5.79 -8.98
N PHE A 605 23.62 5.02 -8.65
CA PHE A 605 23.71 3.57 -8.50
C PHE A 605 23.91 2.95 -9.88
N VAL A 606 24.90 2.05 -10.01
CA VAL A 606 25.20 1.35 -11.26
C VAL A 606 25.27 -0.16 -10.97
N PRO A 607 24.17 -0.91 -11.19
CA PRO A 607 24.12 -2.31 -10.82
C PRO A 607 24.96 -3.19 -11.74
N ARG A 608 25.78 -4.07 -11.15
CA ARG A 608 26.55 -5.08 -11.91
C ARG A 608 25.67 -5.97 -12.78
N ARG A 609 24.43 -6.24 -12.35
CA ARG A 609 23.43 -7.00 -13.12
C ARG A 609 23.18 -6.43 -14.52
N GLN A 610 23.12 -5.10 -14.66
CA GLN A 610 22.91 -4.45 -15.95
C GLN A 610 24.22 -4.25 -16.73
N TYR A 611 25.36 -4.27 -16.04
CA TYR A 611 26.70 -4.00 -16.59
C TYR A 611 27.72 -5.07 -16.19
N PRO A 612 27.50 -6.37 -16.51
CA PRO A 612 28.33 -7.46 -16.02
C PRO A 612 29.77 -7.41 -16.53
N ARG A 613 30.00 -6.73 -17.67
CA ARG A 613 31.31 -6.52 -18.31
C ARG A 613 31.92 -5.15 -17.97
N GLY A 614 31.36 -4.44 -16.99
CA GLY A 614 31.69 -3.05 -16.70
C GLY A 614 30.91 -2.07 -17.57
N PHE A 615 31.25 -0.79 -17.46
CA PHE A 615 30.56 0.31 -18.13
C PHE A 615 31.54 1.43 -18.49
N VAL A 616 31.15 2.24 -19.47
CA VAL A 616 31.84 3.46 -19.88
C VAL A 616 30.98 4.66 -19.45
N ILE A 617 31.64 5.75 -19.06
CA ILE A 617 30.96 6.98 -18.65
C ILE A 617 31.35 8.13 -19.58
N GLU A 618 30.35 8.87 -20.05
CA GLU A 618 30.50 10.19 -20.66
C GLU A 618 29.92 11.24 -19.71
N ALA A 619 30.77 12.16 -19.24
CA ALA A 619 30.43 13.14 -18.22
C ALA A 619 31.26 14.42 -18.44
N GLU A 620 31.03 15.10 -19.55
CA GLU A 620 31.82 16.27 -19.96
C GLU A 620 31.76 17.40 -18.92
N GLY A 621 32.92 18.01 -18.64
CA GLY A 621 33.04 19.10 -17.66
C GLY A 621 32.82 18.68 -16.20
N MET A 622 32.88 17.38 -15.91
CA MET A 622 32.74 16.83 -14.55
C MET A 622 33.93 15.95 -14.18
N VAL A 623 34.23 15.91 -12.88
CA VAL A 623 35.16 14.92 -12.32
C VAL A 623 34.35 13.70 -11.90
N SER A 624 34.62 12.55 -12.54
CA SER A 624 33.97 11.28 -12.21
C SER A 624 34.87 10.40 -11.35
N ARG A 625 34.27 9.67 -10.40
CA ARG A 625 34.92 8.64 -9.59
C ARG A 625 34.00 7.43 -9.50
N VAL A 626 34.50 6.25 -9.82
CA VAL A 626 33.75 5.01 -9.69
C VAL A 626 34.22 4.28 -8.44
N ASP A 627 33.28 3.97 -7.57
CA ASP A 627 33.52 3.10 -6.44
C ASP A 627 33.27 1.64 -6.85
N ALA A 628 34.35 0.93 -7.18
CA ALA A 628 34.28 -0.46 -7.64
C ALA A 628 33.72 -1.42 -6.58
N GLN A 629 33.75 -1.03 -5.30
CA GLN A 629 33.22 -1.83 -4.19
C GLN A 629 31.76 -1.45 -3.88
N ASN A 630 31.41 -0.17 -3.95
CA ASN A 630 30.09 0.32 -3.52
C ASN A 630 29.05 0.48 -4.64
N ARG A 631 29.37 0.17 -5.91
CA ARG A 631 28.41 0.21 -7.04
C ARG A 631 27.78 1.58 -7.27
N PHE A 632 28.45 2.64 -6.81
CA PHE A 632 28.06 4.01 -7.05
C PHE A 632 29.13 4.73 -7.88
N ALA A 633 28.68 5.47 -8.89
CA ALA A 633 29.50 6.41 -9.63
C ALA A 633 29.20 7.83 -9.12
N ARG A 634 30.25 8.59 -8.81
CA ARG A 634 30.17 9.95 -8.25
C ARG A 634 30.67 10.97 -9.26
N PHE A 635 29.96 12.08 -9.37
CA PHE A 635 30.19 13.14 -10.35
C PHE A 635 30.17 14.51 -9.68
N SER A 636 31.27 15.25 -9.81
CA SER A 636 31.38 16.62 -9.32
C SER A 636 31.49 17.59 -10.50
N ALA A 637 30.54 18.52 -10.59
CA ALA A 637 30.61 19.69 -11.45
C ALA A 637 31.23 20.85 -10.68
N ARG A 638 32.20 21.55 -11.29
CA ARG A 638 32.82 22.76 -10.72
C ARG A 638 32.19 24.06 -11.22
N GLU A 639 31.49 23.97 -12.35
CA GLU A 639 30.81 25.09 -12.99
C GLU A 639 29.31 24.86 -12.96
N PRO A 640 28.51 25.92 -12.79
CA PRO A 640 27.05 25.83 -12.80
C PRO A 640 26.51 25.51 -14.20
N GLY A 641 25.22 25.17 -14.26
CA GLY A 641 24.47 25.01 -15.50
C GLY A 641 24.23 23.56 -15.91
N ALA A 642 23.64 23.36 -17.09
CA ALA A 642 23.21 22.06 -17.55
C ALA A 642 24.39 21.08 -17.74
N LYS A 643 24.27 19.90 -17.12
CA LYS A 643 25.22 18.79 -17.23
C LYS A 643 24.48 17.53 -17.66
N ARG A 644 25.18 16.66 -18.39
CA ARG A 644 24.67 15.36 -18.85
C ARG A 644 25.66 14.26 -18.52
N ILE A 645 25.14 13.14 -18.02
CA ILE A 645 25.88 11.92 -17.74
C ILE A 645 25.27 10.81 -18.60
N VAL A 646 26.11 10.05 -19.29
CA VAL A 646 25.72 8.84 -20.02
C VAL A 646 26.55 7.67 -19.51
N ILE A 647 25.90 6.56 -19.19
CA ILE A 647 26.52 5.30 -18.77
C ILE A 647 26.04 4.19 -19.70
N ARG A 648 26.97 3.42 -20.27
CA ARG A 648 26.65 2.32 -21.21
C ARG A 648 27.66 1.18 -21.14
N GLU A 649 27.32 0.03 -21.70
CA GLU A 649 28.28 -1.08 -21.83
C GLU A 649 29.43 -0.74 -22.81
N PRO A 650 30.65 -1.28 -22.61
CA PRO A 650 31.74 -1.15 -23.57
C PRO A 650 31.37 -1.76 -24.93
N GLY A 651 31.61 -1.03 -26.03
CA GLY A 651 31.37 -1.50 -27.40
C GLY A 651 29.98 -1.20 -27.98
N HIS A 652 29.07 -0.61 -27.19
CA HIS A 652 27.89 0.08 -27.72
C HIS A 652 28.29 1.52 -28.08
N HIS A 653 28.22 1.85 -29.38
CA HIS A 653 28.46 3.18 -29.93
C HIS A 653 27.17 3.94 -30.16
#